data_AF-A0A7C2W3N0-F1
#
_entry.id   AF-A0A7C2W3N0-F1
#
_cell.length_a   1.000
_cell.length_b   1.000
_cell.length_c   1.000
_cell.angle_alpha   90.00
_cell.angle_beta   90.00
_cell.angle_gamma   90.00
#
_symmetry.space_group_name_H-M   'P 1'
#
loop_
_entity.id
_entity.type
_entity.pdbx_description
1 polymer ?
#
loop_
_entity_poly.entity_id
_entity_poly.type
_entity_poly.pdbx_seq_one_letter_code
_entity_poly.pdbx_strand_id
1 'polypeptide(L)'
;MNVYRYKPNRETLDLILNLAEEFPDLHDLISYPHVGECFLTRLAILYEHAPSFLLGGEVESERLKELVLVLALSYLDRFLRNVPDVNLQPNPDPRRVVMSTFWHRDVWDPVEHLIQAAKEGIEGVEIALDFHPFNPTKLLPCEIPPNKRHQLRYISKELNVRLSYHSPIVGPYSSPDPSGRQLFYDPAENVELMKEVIELARETGAEAVVIHLVDPESLERIIEIINSASGSDVVVALENYYQTGFRQDSEAFISVLEKLKGMLDPEVLNRNFGVTFDPGHYNVEGEDPIISASRVGRWCRDNGIRIVKFHATVNYGPLHCFPPNYSSDVHDRVSSKGINNPLIIKLLRSMGHTFSVTAEQIAPLDEEDKSAIDEAQRAKIDLSYEAIVRKGKEVLTAIPPDRLITTEFAREEAYQFIAGLEGIEGLREYMIYRQVQQVANMTSETAKTATTLFMNLSEREQKLLLNSLDNLLLSSIGPAYGEIGPEDVEEICERLSGAILEALNRQMLAELFSEVRTLKAGDVICHEGDVGDEMFYIKNGFVGIYLDEISVARLGPGEVLGEMSIFYNLPRTATIKAQSDLELGVINREKVLSILREKGDQAKALLYRLYMILPRRVREMNLLYTERFGYVGLEIGQRLIDQMIALEGFPLMVRLDRMNSEELKDLFEDGRFYPEGVVIIKKGSDGSGIYFIDRGSVRVVDFQEDKPVLLALLNEGEIFGEMSVIDRSKTSATVISEGAFIRFLPRRRFNEILSSDPGLSYRLISTLCSILMDRLYRLDRLFKLTKTFVSNVA
;
A
#
# COMPACT_ATOMS: atom_id res chain seq x y z
N MET A 1 -27.45 30.93 16.44
CA MET A 1 -27.89 31.56 15.17
C MET A 1 -26.89 32.56 14.56
N ASN A 2 -26.40 33.58 15.28
CA ASN A 2 -25.50 34.61 14.69
C ASN A 2 -24.11 34.08 14.27
N VAL A 3 -23.54 33.12 15.03
CA VAL A 3 -22.19 32.56 14.78
C VAL A 3 -22.10 31.82 13.43
N TYR A 4 -23.14 31.08 13.06
CA TYR A 4 -23.20 30.33 11.79
C TYR A 4 -23.82 31.12 10.63
N ARG A 5 -24.20 32.39 10.86
CA ARG A 5 -24.92 33.25 9.90
C ARG A 5 -26.16 32.61 9.24
N TYR A 6 -26.70 31.55 9.85
CA TYR A 6 -27.86 30.81 9.34
C TYR A 6 -29.13 31.20 10.11
N LYS A 7 -30.21 31.45 9.37
CA LYS A 7 -31.53 31.75 9.91
C LYS A 7 -32.51 30.69 9.42
N PRO A 8 -32.90 29.74 10.29
CA PRO A 8 -33.89 28.72 9.95
C PRO A 8 -35.20 29.30 9.44
N ASN A 9 -35.83 28.61 8.49
CA ASN A 9 -37.21 28.92 8.10
C ASN A 9 -38.16 28.61 9.25
N ARG A 10 -39.15 29.48 9.45
CA ARG A 10 -40.11 29.35 10.55
C ARG A 10 -40.89 28.04 10.46
N GLU A 11 -41.29 27.64 9.25
CA GLU A 11 -42.01 26.38 9.01
C GLU A 11 -41.16 25.15 9.38
N THR A 12 -39.86 25.17 9.09
CA THR A 12 -38.92 24.11 9.52
C THR A 12 -38.83 24.03 11.04
N LEU A 13 -38.69 25.18 11.70
CA LEU A 13 -38.64 25.22 13.16
C LEU A 13 -39.93 24.69 13.77
N ASP A 14 -41.08 25.14 13.28
CA ASP A 14 -42.39 24.68 13.75
C ASP A 14 -42.51 23.15 13.56
N LEU A 15 -42.03 22.61 12.45
CA LEU A 15 -42.01 21.17 12.20
C LEU A 15 -41.10 20.41 13.16
N ILE A 16 -39.87 20.87 13.40
CA ILE A 16 -38.94 20.22 14.34
C ILE A 16 -39.51 20.26 15.76
N LEU A 17 -40.15 21.36 16.15
CA LEU A 17 -40.81 21.48 17.44
C LEU A 17 -42.02 20.55 17.56
N ASN A 18 -42.85 20.42 16.52
CA ASN A 18 -43.95 19.45 16.49
C ASN A 18 -43.42 18.01 16.60
N LEU A 19 -42.32 17.67 15.91
CA LEU A 19 -41.65 16.37 16.07
C LEU A 19 -41.16 16.17 17.51
N ALA A 20 -40.65 17.20 18.16
CA ALA A 20 -40.24 17.11 19.55
C ALA A 20 -41.43 16.82 20.49
N GLU A 21 -42.64 17.32 20.19
CA GLU A 21 -43.85 16.95 20.95
C GLU A 21 -44.20 15.46 20.80
N GLU A 22 -43.90 14.86 19.64
CA GLU A 22 -44.15 13.44 19.36
C GLU A 22 -43.06 12.50 19.91
N PHE A 23 -41.81 12.99 20.00
CA PHE A 23 -40.64 12.19 20.35
C PHE A 23 -39.89 12.75 21.57
N PRO A 24 -40.04 12.14 22.77
CA PRO A 24 -39.46 12.64 24.02
C PRO A 24 -37.95 12.85 24.01
N ASP A 25 -37.17 11.96 23.37
CA ASP A 25 -35.71 12.11 23.32
C ASP A 25 -35.27 13.33 22.48
N LEU A 26 -36.00 13.65 21.42
CA LEU A 26 -35.75 14.87 20.64
C LEU A 26 -36.08 16.12 21.45
N HIS A 27 -37.18 16.08 22.22
CA HIS A 27 -37.54 17.15 23.15
C HIS A 27 -36.49 17.34 24.24
N ASP A 28 -36.00 16.26 24.85
CA ASP A 28 -34.94 16.29 25.87
C ASP A 28 -33.66 16.94 25.32
N LEU A 29 -33.28 16.59 24.09
CA LEU A 29 -32.08 17.12 23.44
C LEU A 29 -32.21 18.61 23.11
N ILE A 30 -33.34 19.04 22.54
CA ILE A 30 -33.59 20.47 22.24
C ILE A 30 -33.74 21.29 23.52
N SER A 31 -34.20 20.68 24.61
CA SER A 31 -34.31 21.32 25.92
C SER A 31 -32.99 21.31 26.70
N TYR A 32 -31.94 20.65 26.20
CA TYR A 32 -30.68 20.54 26.91
C TYR A 32 -29.98 21.91 27.02
N PRO A 33 -29.60 22.37 28.22
CA PRO A 33 -28.99 23.69 28.41
C PRO A 33 -27.74 23.88 27.54
N HIS A 34 -27.60 25.04 26.90
CA HIS A 34 -26.50 25.43 26.00
C HIS A 34 -26.41 24.65 24.68
N VAL A 35 -26.70 23.35 24.67
CA VAL A 35 -26.60 22.50 23.49
C VAL A 35 -27.83 22.61 22.60
N GLY A 36 -29.02 22.74 23.19
CA GLY A 36 -30.30 22.73 22.48
C GLY A 36 -30.41 23.78 21.37
N GLU A 37 -29.92 24.99 21.60
CA GLU A 37 -29.95 26.06 20.58
C GLU A 37 -29.02 25.78 19.39
N CYS A 38 -27.83 25.22 19.66
CA CYS A 38 -26.87 24.81 18.63
C CYS A 38 -27.40 23.63 17.83
N PHE A 39 -27.91 22.62 18.53
CA PHE A 39 -28.47 21.42 17.93
C PHE A 39 -29.73 21.72 17.11
N LEU A 40 -30.63 22.59 17.59
CA LEU A 40 -31.80 23.04 16.83
C LEU A 40 -31.40 23.75 15.53
N THR A 41 -30.36 24.59 15.59
CA THR A 41 -29.81 25.24 14.40
C THR A 41 -29.28 24.20 13.41
N ARG A 42 -28.55 23.20 13.89
CA ARG A 42 -28.04 22.09 13.08
C ARG A 42 -29.16 21.28 12.43
N LEU A 43 -30.20 20.93 13.19
CA LEU A 43 -31.35 20.19 12.67
C LEU A 43 -32.10 20.97 11.59
N ALA A 44 -32.29 22.28 11.78
CA ALA A 44 -32.92 23.11 10.77
C ALA A 44 -32.12 23.12 9.46
N ILE A 45 -30.80 23.18 9.55
CA ILE A 45 -29.92 23.13 8.37
C ILE A 45 -29.99 21.77 7.68
N LEU A 46 -29.91 20.68 8.44
CA LEU A 46 -30.13 19.32 7.92
C LEU A 46 -31.51 19.20 7.25
N TYR A 47 -32.57 19.68 7.89
CA TYR A 47 -33.92 19.54 7.37
C TYR A 47 -34.12 20.31 6.05
N GLU A 48 -33.63 21.54 5.95
CA GLU A 48 -33.83 22.40 4.78
C GLU A 48 -32.98 22.03 3.57
N HIS A 49 -31.87 21.32 3.77
CA HIS A 49 -30.85 21.16 2.73
C HIS A 49 -30.30 19.71 2.59
N ALA A 50 -30.50 18.80 3.54
CA ALA A 50 -30.08 17.40 3.40
C ALA A 50 -30.69 16.64 2.21
N PRO A 51 -31.96 16.88 1.78
CA PRO A 51 -32.53 16.21 0.60
C PRO A 51 -31.67 16.37 -0.67
N SER A 52 -31.04 17.53 -0.83
CA SER A 52 -30.17 17.85 -1.96
C SER A 52 -28.78 17.20 -1.88
N PHE A 53 -28.28 16.89 -0.69
CA PHE A 53 -26.87 16.58 -0.45
C PHE A 53 -26.59 15.16 0.07
N LEU A 54 -27.46 14.61 0.93
CA LEU A 54 -27.27 13.29 1.55
C LEU A 54 -28.11 12.19 0.89
N LEU A 55 -29.20 12.56 0.21
CA LEU A 55 -30.24 11.62 -0.21
C LEU A 55 -30.58 11.68 -1.71
N GLY A 56 -29.96 12.59 -2.48
CA GLY A 56 -29.92 12.54 -3.94
C GLY A 56 -31.20 12.93 -4.69
N GLY A 57 -32.08 13.78 -4.15
CA GLY A 57 -33.28 14.26 -4.88
C GLY A 57 -34.44 14.72 -4.00
N GLU A 58 -35.66 14.74 -4.55
CA GLU A 58 -36.89 14.96 -3.77
C GLU A 58 -37.13 13.77 -2.84
N VAL A 59 -36.97 13.99 -1.54
CA VAL A 59 -37.09 12.97 -0.50
C VAL A 59 -38.50 13.04 0.12
N GLU A 60 -39.09 11.87 0.39
CA GLU A 60 -40.31 11.77 1.19
C GLU A 60 -40.06 12.24 2.64
N SER A 61 -40.89 13.18 3.14
CA SER A 61 -40.76 13.81 4.47
C SER A 61 -40.50 12.82 5.61
N GLU A 62 -41.04 11.60 5.53
CA GLU A 62 -40.85 10.53 6.53
C GLU A 62 -39.39 10.07 6.68
N ARG A 63 -38.62 9.96 5.58
CA ARG A 63 -37.22 9.52 5.65
C ARG A 63 -36.31 10.56 6.31
N LEU A 64 -36.66 11.84 6.19
CA LEU A 64 -35.96 12.94 6.85
C LEU A 64 -36.28 12.97 8.35
N LYS A 65 -37.52 12.64 8.74
CA LYS A 65 -37.90 12.47 10.16
C LYS A 65 -37.09 11.33 10.82
N GLU A 66 -37.00 10.17 10.17
CA GLU A 66 -36.20 9.04 10.67
C GLU A 66 -34.72 9.43 10.90
N LEU A 67 -34.12 10.17 9.96
CA LEU A 67 -32.74 10.65 10.09
C LEU A 67 -32.55 11.59 11.28
N VAL A 68 -33.47 12.54 11.47
CA VAL A 68 -33.46 13.48 12.61
C VAL A 68 -33.53 12.72 13.93
N LEU A 69 -34.39 11.71 14.03
CA LEU A 69 -34.54 10.91 15.25
C LEU A 69 -33.32 10.04 15.54
N VAL A 70 -32.75 9.38 14.53
CA VAL A 70 -31.51 8.59 14.67
C VAL A 70 -30.35 9.46 15.13
N LEU A 71 -30.21 10.65 14.55
CA LEU A 71 -29.19 11.62 14.96
C LEU A 71 -29.40 12.08 16.40
N ALA A 72 -30.63 12.46 16.76
CA ALA A 72 -30.97 12.93 18.10
C ALA A 72 -30.66 11.88 19.17
N LEU A 73 -31.07 10.62 18.94
CA LEU A 73 -30.77 9.50 19.84
C LEU A 73 -29.26 9.26 19.96
N SER A 74 -28.53 9.25 18.84
CA SER A 74 -27.08 9.08 18.87
C SER A 74 -26.39 10.18 19.67
N TYR A 75 -26.83 11.43 19.53
CA TYR A 75 -26.25 12.58 20.23
C TYR A 75 -26.55 12.55 21.73
N LEU A 76 -27.80 12.27 22.07
CA LEU A 76 -28.27 12.26 23.44
C LEU A 76 -27.64 11.11 24.24
N ASP A 77 -27.65 9.89 23.72
CA ASP A 77 -27.18 8.72 24.46
C ASP A 77 -25.66 8.57 24.43
N ARG A 78 -25.01 8.78 23.27
CA ARG A 78 -23.55 8.54 23.16
C ARG A 78 -22.70 9.69 23.67
N PHE A 79 -23.22 10.92 23.65
CA PHE A 79 -22.45 12.10 24.05
C PHE A 79 -23.00 12.78 25.31
N LEU A 80 -24.27 13.23 25.32
CA LEU A 80 -24.76 14.07 26.43
C LEU A 80 -25.07 13.30 27.72
N ARG A 81 -25.75 12.16 27.63
CA ARG A 81 -26.09 11.28 28.77
C ARG A 81 -24.92 10.39 29.17
N ASN A 82 -23.92 10.25 28.30
CA ASN A 82 -22.75 9.44 28.60
C ASN A 82 -21.92 10.05 29.74
N VAL A 83 -21.59 9.23 30.74
CA VAL A 83 -20.76 9.63 31.89
C VAL A 83 -19.60 8.65 31.99
N PRO A 84 -18.49 8.91 31.27
CA PRO A 84 -17.35 8.03 31.27
C PRO A 84 -16.69 7.89 32.65
N ASP A 85 -16.26 6.68 33.01
CA ASP A 85 -15.52 6.43 34.25
C ASP A 85 -14.09 6.98 34.14
N VAL A 86 -13.78 7.96 35.00
CA VAL A 86 -12.50 8.68 35.06
C VAL A 86 -11.56 8.15 36.14
N ASN A 87 -11.81 6.96 36.69
CA ASN A 87 -10.93 6.37 37.70
C ASN A 87 -9.66 5.74 37.09
N LEU A 88 -8.77 6.58 36.58
CA LEU A 88 -7.48 6.20 36.01
C LEU A 88 -6.33 6.91 36.73
N GLN A 89 -5.15 6.32 36.63
CA GLN A 89 -3.90 6.94 37.07
C GLN A 89 -3.09 7.38 35.86
N PRO A 90 -2.31 8.47 35.97
CA PRO A 90 -1.44 8.91 34.89
C PRO A 90 -0.44 7.83 34.52
N ASN A 91 -0.20 7.64 33.22
CA ASN A 91 0.92 6.84 32.77
C ASN A 91 2.20 7.68 32.94
N PRO A 92 3.22 7.22 33.70
CA PRO A 92 4.46 7.97 33.89
C PRO A 92 5.34 8.04 32.64
N ASP A 93 5.10 7.17 31.65
CA ASP A 93 5.88 7.10 30.42
C ASP A 93 5.00 6.77 29.20
N PRO A 94 4.11 7.68 28.78
CA PRO A 94 3.22 7.43 27.64
C PRO A 94 4.02 7.41 26.33
N ARG A 95 3.60 6.59 25.37
CA ARG A 95 4.07 6.65 23.99
C ARG A 95 3.76 8.02 23.42
N ARG A 96 4.74 8.65 22.77
CA ARG A 96 4.68 10.02 22.27
C ARG A 96 3.81 10.22 21.04
N VAL A 97 2.82 9.38 20.83
CA VAL A 97 1.92 9.45 19.68
C VAL A 97 0.69 10.24 20.08
N VAL A 98 0.11 11.00 19.15
CA VAL A 98 -1.19 11.67 19.34
C VAL A 98 -2.26 10.92 18.54
N MET A 99 -3.33 10.56 19.23
CA MET A 99 -4.54 9.96 18.65
C MET A 99 -5.43 11.07 18.07
N SER A 100 -5.97 10.89 16.85
CA SER A 100 -6.86 11.89 16.23
C SER A 100 -8.28 11.35 15.96
N THR A 101 -9.26 12.25 15.88
CA THR A 101 -10.71 11.92 15.81
C THR A 101 -11.37 12.22 14.46
N PHE A 102 -10.57 12.48 13.42
CA PHE A 102 -11.06 12.84 12.07
C PHE A 102 -12.05 11.83 11.44
N TRP A 103 -11.94 10.53 11.72
CA TRP A 103 -12.58 9.49 10.88
C TRP A 103 -13.75 8.72 11.53
N HIS A 104 -14.24 9.17 12.68
CA HIS A 104 -15.43 8.55 13.31
C HIS A 104 -16.67 8.65 12.43
N ARG A 105 -17.35 7.51 12.27
CA ARG A 105 -18.61 7.34 11.50
C ARG A 105 -19.87 7.61 12.32
N ASP A 106 -19.73 7.81 13.62
CA ASP A 106 -20.82 8.07 14.56
C ASP A 106 -20.47 9.27 15.45
N VAL A 107 -21.48 9.88 16.07
CA VAL A 107 -21.27 10.86 17.15
C VAL A 107 -20.51 10.17 18.28
N TRP A 108 -19.40 10.79 18.71
CA TRP A 108 -18.47 10.25 19.70
C TRP A 108 -18.29 11.24 20.85
N ASP A 109 -17.93 10.73 22.03
CA ASP A 109 -17.67 11.55 23.21
C ASP A 109 -16.16 11.86 23.35
N PRO A 110 -15.75 13.14 23.30
CA PRO A 110 -14.35 13.51 23.45
C PRO A 110 -13.74 13.16 24.80
N VAL A 111 -14.55 13.04 25.85
CA VAL A 111 -14.09 12.60 27.16
C VAL A 111 -13.66 11.13 27.11
N GLU A 112 -14.40 10.27 26.41
CA GLU A 112 -14.04 8.85 26.26
C GLU A 112 -12.74 8.65 25.51
N HIS A 113 -12.48 9.46 24.48
CA HIS A 113 -11.24 9.37 23.71
C HIS A 113 -10.02 9.75 24.54
N LEU A 114 -10.10 10.81 25.35
CA LEU A 114 -9.00 11.15 26.24
C LEU A 114 -8.76 10.07 27.30
N ILE A 115 -9.84 9.47 27.83
CA ILE A 115 -9.76 8.30 28.74
C ILE A 115 -9.13 7.10 28.04
N GLN A 116 -9.48 6.84 26.78
CA GLN A 116 -8.94 5.75 26.00
C GLN A 116 -7.44 5.98 25.72
N ALA A 117 -7.04 7.18 25.34
CA ALA A 117 -5.63 7.55 25.19
C ALA A 117 -4.86 7.35 26.50
N ALA A 118 -5.42 7.75 27.65
CA ALA A 118 -4.81 7.50 28.95
C ALA A 118 -4.65 5.98 29.22
N LYS A 119 -5.67 5.17 28.92
CA LYS A 119 -5.64 3.70 29.09
C LYS A 119 -4.60 3.03 28.18
N GLU A 120 -4.47 3.52 26.96
CA GLU A 120 -3.50 3.00 25.98
C GLU A 120 -2.08 3.55 26.20
N GLY A 121 -1.90 4.48 27.15
CA GLY A 121 -0.63 5.13 27.39
C GLY A 121 -0.16 5.97 26.22
N ILE A 122 -1.06 6.74 25.61
CA ILE A 122 -0.82 7.66 24.49
C ILE A 122 -0.65 9.08 25.06
N GLU A 123 0.34 9.83 24.57
CA GLU A 123 0.72 11.15 25.11
C GLU A 123 -0.37 12.22 24.89
N GLY A 124 -1.13 12.14 23.80
CA GLY A 124 -2.15 13.14 23.53
C GLY A 124 -3.29 12.73 22.61
N VAL A 125 -4.30 13.60 22.55
CA VAL A 125 -5.45 13.51 21.66
C VAL A 125 -5.62 14.82 20.90
N GLU A 126 -5.83 14.71 19.61
CA GLU A 126 -6.29 15.79 18.76
C GLU A 126 -7.77 15.58 18.43
N ILE A 127 -8.55 16.60 18.76
CA ILE A 127 -9.98 16.62 18.51
C ILE A 127 -10.23 17.42 17.23
N ALA A 128 -10.64 16.73 16.18
CA ALA A 128 -11.20 17.37 15.01
C ALA A 128 -12.61 17.90 15.33
N LEU A 129 -12.78 19.22 15.25
CA LEU A 129 -14.09 19.85 15.32
C LEU A 129 -14.62 20.02 13.90
N ASP A 130 -15.94 19.90 13.73
CA ASP A 130 -16.58 20.22 12.46
C ASP A 130 -17.32 21.55 12.56
N PHE A 131 -17.31 22.31 11.48
CA PHE A 131 -18.05 23.56 11.35
C PHE A 131 -19.22 23.38 10.38
N HIS A 132 -19.32 22.22 9.73
CA HIS A 132 -20.37 21.87 8.82
C HIS A 132 -21.55 21.22 9.58
N PRO A 133 -22.69 21.90 9.68
CA PRO A 133 -23.86 21.38 10.38
C PRO A 133 -24.43 20.11 9.73
N PHE A 134 -24.15 19.85 8.44
CA PHE A 134 -24.62 18.63 7.79
C PHE A 134 -23.84 17.38 8.13
N ASN A 135 -22.69 17.47 8.80
CA ASN A 135 -22.00 16.27 9.24
C ASN A 135 -22.67 15.76 10.53
N PRO A 136 -23.47 14.68 10.48
CA PRO A 136 -24.22 14.23 11.64
C PRO A 136 -23.33 13.52 12.67
N THR A 137 -22.05 13.29 12.35
CA THR A 137 -21.14 12.45 13.16
C THR A 137 -20.14 13.25 13.97
N LYS A 138 -20.07 14.57 13.78
CA LYS A 138 -19.04 15.43 14.39
C LYS A 138 -19.66 16.51 15.27
N LEU A 139 -18.96 16.91 16.31
CA LEU A 139 -19.41 17.95 17.22
C LEU A 139 -19.01 19.34 16.69
N LEU A 140 -19.93 20.30 16.77
CA LEU A 140 -19.63 21.72 16.65
C LEU A 140 -19.00 22.20 17.97
N PRO A 141 -18.14 23.25 17.94
CA PRO A 141 -17.50 23.77 19.16
C PRO A 141 -18.49 24.15 20.26
N CYS A 142 -19.61 24.77 19.87
CA CYS A 142 -20.65 25.24 20.80
C CYS A 142 -21.45 24.10 21.43
N GLU A 143 -21.45 22.91 20.85
CA GLU A 143 -22.23 21.79 21.37
C GLU A 143 -21.53 21.03 22.49
N ILE A 144 -20.28 21.38 22.84
CA ILE A 144 -19.58 20.81 24.00
C ILE A 144 -20.02 21.53 25.27
N PRO A 145 -20.85 20.93 26.14
CA PRO A 145 -21.43 21.62 27.29
C PRO A 145 -20.39 21.85 28.40
N PRO A 146 -20.63 22.80 29.32
CA PRO A 146 -19.66 23.18 30.36
C PRO A 146 -19.15 22.01 31.22
N ASN A 147 -20.03 21.06 31.58
CA ASN A 147 -19.64 19.85 32.31
C ASN A 147 -18.64 18.98 31.53
N LYS A 148 -18.83 18.80 30.22
CA LYS A 148 -17.89 18.06 29.36
C LYS A 148 -16.58 18.84 29.21
N ARG A 149 -16.62 20.17 29.06
CA ARG A 149 -15.40 21.02 29.01
C ARG A 149 -14.58 20.87 30.29
N HIS A 150 -15.24 20.84 31.45
CA HIS A 150 -14.58 20.59 32.74
C HIS A 150 -13.95 19.20 32.82
N GLN A 151 -14.63 18.16 32.32
CA GLN A 151 -14.08 16.81 32.27
C GLN A 151 -12.85 16.71 31.35
N LEU A 152 -12.91 17.31 30.16
CA LEU A 152 -11.76 17.38 29.25
C LEU A 152 -10.57 18.08 29.91
N ARG A 153 -10.81 19.21 30.59
CA ARG A 153 -9.78 19.92 31.34
C ARG A 153 -9.19 19.08 32.47
N TYR A 154 -10.06 18.41 33.24
CA TYR A 154 -9.63 17.53 34.31
C TYR A 154 -8.75 16.40 33.78
N ILE A 155 -9.15 15.71 32.72
CA ILE A 155 -8.37 14.62 32.14
C ILE A 155 -7.04 15.14 31.57
N SER A 156 -7.07 16.24 30.82
CA SER A 156 -5.87 16.86 30.25
C SER A 156 -4.84 17.22 31.32
N LYS A 157 -5.30 17.77 32.46
CA LYS A 157 -4.41 18.20 33.56
C LYS A 157 -4.02 17.07 34.51
N GLU A 158 -4.97 16.26 34.96
CA GLU A 158 -4.75 15.26 36.01
C GLU A 158 -4.20 13.93 35.45
N LEU A 159 -4.63 13.50 34.26
CA LEU A 159 -4.08 12.31 33.60
C LEU A 159 -2.88 12.63 32.69
N ASN A 160 -2.50 13.91 32.60
CA ASN A 160 -1.38 14.41 31.80
C ASN A 160 -1.45 13.98 30.31
N VAL A 161 -2.66 13.94 29.75
CA VAL A 161 -2.91 13.66 28.33
C VAL A 161 -3.02 14.99 27.58
N ARG A 162 -2.11 15.26 26.65
CA ARG A 162 -2.10 16.50 25.87
C ARG A 162 -3.35 16.58 25.01
N LEU A 163 -4.02 17.74 25.00
CA LEU A 163 -5.22 17.96 24.22
C LEU A 163 -4.97 19.06 23.19
N SER A 164 -5.52 18.90 21.99
CA SER A 164 -5.46 19.92 20.95
C SER A 164 -6.71 19.87 20.08
N TYR A 165 -7.01 20.97 19.41
CA TYR A 165 -8.13 21.06 18.48
C TYR A 165 -7.63 21.26 17.06
N HIS A 166 -8.32 20.62 16.13
CA HIS A 166 -8.08 20.81 14.71
C HIS A 166 -9.29 21.49 14.07
N SER A 167 -9.02 22.57 13.34
CA SER A 167 -10.02 23.22 12.50
C SER A 167 -10.47 22.27 11.38
N PRO A 168 -11.75 22.23 11.01
CA PRO A 168 -12.26 21.28 10.03
C PRO A 168 -11.63 21.41 8.66
N ILE A 169 -11.66 20.27 7.98
CA ILE A 169 -11.22 20.05 6.61
C ILE A 169 -12.34 20.44 5.61
N VAL A 170 -13.59 20.72 6.03
CA VAL A 170 -14.74 20.85 5.11
C VAL A 170 -15.52 22.16 5.32
N GLY A 171 -15.65 22.92 4.23
CA GLY A 171 -16.30 24.24 4.18
C GLY A 171 -17.81 24.23 4.43
N PRO A 172 -18.50 25.39 4.54
CA PRO A 172 -19.91 25.47 4.92
C PRO A 172 -20.87 25.07 3.77
N TYR A 173 -20.37 24.57 2.64
CA TYR A 173 -21.08 24.57 1.35
C TYR A 173 -20.79 23.39 0.41
N SER A 174 -20.34 22.22 0.88
CA SER A 174 -20.02 21.13 -0.05
C SER A 174 -20.53 19.75 0.38
N SER A 175 -21.58 19.26 -0.29
CA SER A 175 -21.39 17.98 -0.98
C SER A 175 -20.19 18.11 -1.91
N PRO A 176 -19.49 17.02 -2.25
CA PRO A 176 -18.51 17.10 -3.34
C PRO A 176 -19.13 17.93 -4.48
N ASP A 177 -18.35 18.84 -5.06
CA ASP A 177 -18.70 19.45 -6.34
C ASP A 177 -19.35 18.34 -7.21
N PRO A 178 -20.38 18.59 -8.06
CA PRO A 178 -20.87 17.61 -9.02
C PRO A 178 -19.78 16.77 -9.74
N SER A 179 -18.53 17.24 -9.78
CA SER A 179 -17.31 16.53 -10.21
C SER A 179 -16.65 15.53 -9.22
N GLY A 180 -16.99 15.52 -7.93
CA GLY A 180 -16.38 14.71 -6.87
C GLY A 180 -15.34 15.43 -5.98
N ARG A 181 -15.06 16.72 -6.17
CA ARG A 181 -13.97 17.44 -5.48
C ARG A 181 -14.35 17.90 -4.07
N GLN A 182 -13.49 17.60 -3.08
CA GLN A 182 -13.60 18.06 -1.68
C GLN A 182 -13.19 19.54 -1.56
N LEU A 183 -13.96 20.34 -0.81
CA LEU A 183 -13.72 21.77 -0.58
C LEU A 183 -13.40 22.03 0.90
N PHE A 184 -12.36 22.80 1.16
CA PHE A 184 -11.86 23.11 2.49
C PHE A 184 -12.53 24.35 3.07
N TYR A 185 -12.73 24.33 4.39
CA TYR A 185 -13.18 25.52 5.11
C TYR A 185 -12.01 26.49 5.23
N ASP A 186 -12.14 27.70 4.68
CA ASP A 186 -11.20 28.77 4.96
C ASP A 186 -11.51 29.36 6.35
N PRO A 187 -10.61 29.20 7.35
CA PRO A 187 -10.79 29.77 8.68
C PRO A 187 -10.98 31.30 8.66
N ALA A 188 -10.47 31.98 7.64
CA ALA A 188 -10.61 33.42 7.48
C ALA A 188 -12.03 33.87 7.07
N GLU A 189 -12.94 32.96 6.68
CA GLU A 189 -14.31 33.32 6.36
C GLU A 189 -15.16 33.63 7.61
N ASN A 190 -14.85 33.02 8.76
CA ASN A 190 -15.58 33.22 10.02
C ASN A 190 -14.64 33.28 11.23
N VAL A 191 -13.99 34.43 11.39
CA VAL A 191 -13.10 34.73 12.52
C VAL A 191 -13.78 34.52 13.88
N GLU A 192 -15.08 34.83 14.03
CA GLU A 192 -15.80 34.67 15.30
C GLU A 192 -15.93 33.20 15.72
N LEU A 193 -16.15 32.29 14.77
CA LEU A 193 -16.17 30.86 15.04
C LEU A 193 -14.79 30.36 15.49
N MET A 194 -13.72 30.86 14.85
CA MET A 194 -12.36 30.52 15.24
C MET A 194 -11.99 31.05 16.64
N LYS A 195 -12.47 32.24 17.00
CA LYS A 195 -12.36 32.78 18.37
C LYS A 195 -13.05 31.86 19.39
N GLU A 196 -14.22 31.30 19.04
CA GLU A 196 -14.92 30.34 19.90
C GLU A 196 -14.13 29.04 20.10
N VAL A 197 -13.47 28.53 19.05
CA VAL A 197 -12.59 27.36 19.16
C VAL A 197 -11.38 27.64 20.06
N ILE A 198 -10.80 28.84 19.95
CA ILE A 198 -9.70 29.27 20.81
C ILE A 198 -10.15 29.41 22.27
N GLU A 199 -11.37 29.89 22.53
CA GLU A 199 -11.91 29.93 23.88
C GLU A 199 -12.21 28.53 24.42
N LEU A 200 -12.77 27.64 23.61
CA LEU A 200 -12.93 26.23 23.95
C LEU A 200 -11.59 25.58 24.32
N ALA A 201 -10.53 25.86 23.55
CA ALA A 201 -9.17 25.41 23.83
C ALA A 201 -8.66 25.90 25.19
N ARG A 202 -8.91 27.16 25.54
CA ARG A 202 -8.55 27.72 26.86
C ARG A 202 -9.29 27.05 27.99
N GLU A 203 -10.61 26.87 27.85
CA GLU A 203 -11.45 26.30 28.90
C GLU A 203 -11.11 24.84 29.20
N THR A 204 -10.82 24.08 28.14
CA THR A 204 -10.48 22.65 28.19
C THR A 204 -9.00 22.39 28.45
N GLY A 205 -8.16 23.43 28.48
CA GLY A 205 -6.73 23.31 28.72
C GLY A 205 -5.96 22.65 27.57
N ALA A 206 -6.44 22.80 26.35
CA ALA A 206 -5.75 22.37 25.14
C ALA A 206 -4.47 23.21 24.89
N GLU A 207 -3.45 22.59 24.31
CA GLU A 207 -2.17 23.25 24.01
C GLU A 207 -2.19 24.04 22.70
N ALA A 208 -3.01 23.61 21.74
CA ALA A 208 -3.00 24.18 20.41
C ALA A 208 -4.36 24.08 19.70
N VAL A 209 -4.57 25.05 18.81
CA VAL A 209 -5.61 25.04 17.78
C VAL A 209 -4.90 25.05 16.43
N VAL A 210 -5.08 23.99 15.65
CA VAL A 210 -4.52 23.85 14.30
C VAL A 210 -5.49 24.47 13.30
N ILE A 211 -4.99 25.32 12.41
CA ILE A 211 -5.77 25.93 11.33
C ILE A 211 -5.06 25.74 9.99
N HIS A 212 -5.83 25.38 8.96
CA HIS A 212 -5.35 25.39 7.57
C HIS A 212 -5.24 26.82 7.07
N LEU A 213 -4.29 27.07 6.16
CA LEU A 213 -4.24 28.34 5.46
C LEU A 213 -4.80 28.21 4.05
N VAL A 214 -6.09 28.44 3.85
CA VAL A 214 -6.71 28.18 2.54
C VAL A 214 -6.37 29.24 1.49
N ASP A 215 -6.37 30.51 1.88
CA ASP A 215 -6.10 31.65 1.00
C ASP A 215 -5.00 32.59 1.58
N PRO A 216 -3.83 32.72 0.92
CA PRO A 216 -2.76 33.59 1.36
C PRO A 216 -3.04 35.09 1.17
N GLU A 217 -4.13 35.49 0.52
CA GLU A 217 -4.56 36.89 0.48
C GLU A 217 -5.29 37.33 1.77
N SER A 218 -5.78 36.36 2.56
CA SER A 218 -6.61 36.61 3.74
C SER A 218 -5.82 36.74 5.07
N LEU A 219 -4.52 37.11 5.01
CA LEU A 219 -3.61 37.13 6.17
C LEU A 219 -4.05 38.05 7.31
N GLU A 220 -4.69 39.19 7.02
CA GLU A 220 -5.17 40.11 8.06
C GLU A 220 -6.17 39.44 9.01
N ARG A 221 -7.04 38.58 8.47
CA ARG A 221 -8.02 37.82 9.27
C ARG A 221 -7.36 36.68 10.03
N ILE A 222 -6.38 36.02 9.43
CA ILE A 222 -5.56 35.00 10.12
C ILE A 222 -4.83 35.62 11.32
N ILE A 223 -4.29 36.83 11.16
CA ILE A 223 -3.67 37.59 12.26
C ILE A 223 -4.68 37.91 13.35
N GLU A 224 -5.91 38.30 13.00
CA GLU A 224 -6.97 38.51 13.98
C GLU A 224 -7.28 37.22 14.79
N ILE A 225 -7.30 36.07 14.11
CA ILE A 225 -7.47 34.75 14.76
C ILE A 225 -6.31 34.48 15.72
N ILE A 226 -5.06 34.64 15.28
CA ILE A 226 -3.87 34.39 16.12
C ILE A 226 -3.85 35.34 17.32
N ASN A 227 -4.14 36.63 17.12
CA ASN A 227 -4.21 37.62 18.19
C ASN A 227 -5.29 37.30 19.21
N SER A 228 -6.37 36.61 18.81
CA SER A 228 -7.41 36.22 19.76
C SER A 228 -6.91 35.24 20.82
N ALA A 229 -5.80 34.52 20.59
CA ALA A 229 -5.15 33.64 21.57
C ALA A 229 -4.24 34.39 22.57
N SER A 230 -3.96 35.68 22.33
CA SER A 230 -3.12 36.52 23.21
C SER A 230 -3.56 36.46 24.69
N GLY A 231 -2.58 36.49 25.60
CA GLY A 231 -2.81 36.40 27.04
C GLY A 231 -3.15 34.98 27.54
N SER A 232 -3.08 33.96 26.69
CA SER A 232 -3.26 32.55 27.07
C SER A 232 -2.06 31.69 26.67
N ASP A 233 -2.07 30.42 27.08
CA ASP A 233 -1.04 29.43 26.72
C ASP A 233 -1.40 28.64 25.45
N VAL A 234 -2.54 28.95 24.81
CA VAL A 234 -2.97 28.29 23.57
C VAL A 234 -2.14 28.78 22.41
N VAL A 235 -1.57 27.85 21.64
CA VAL A 235 -0.86 28.15 20.40
C VAL A 235 -1.80 27.96 19.20
N VAL A 236 -1.93 28.98 18.37
CA VAL A 236 -2.56 28.85 17.05
C VAL A 236 -1.49 28.37 16.08
N ALA A 237 -1.59 27.10 15.67
CA ALA A 237 -0.64 26.45 14.79
C ALA A 237 -1.15 26.48 13.35
N LEU A 238 -0.37 27.07 12.46
CA LEU A 238 -0.69 27.12 11.04
C LEU A 238 -0.19 25.86 10.35
N GLU A 239 -1.09 25.16 9.68
CA GLU A 239 -0.77 23.98 8.88
C GLU A 239 -0.50 24.34 7.42
N ASN A 240 0.47 23.67 6.80
CA ASN A 240 0.84 23.88 5.40
C ASN A 240 -0.14 23.21 4.42
N TYR A 241 -1.37 23.73 4.36
CA TYR A 241 -2.35 23.34 3.36
C TYR A 241 -3.14 24.54 2.87
N TYR A 242 -3.21 24.70 1.54
CA TYR A 242 -3.98 25.75 0.88
C TYR A 242 -4.89 25.13 -0.18
N GLN A 243 -6.00 25.79 -0.53
CA GLN A 243 -6.82 25.38 -1.67
C GLN A 243 -6.74 26.48 -2.74
N THR A 244 -5.52 26.73 -3.23
CA THR A 244 -5.21 27.78 -4.20
C THR A 244 -5.14 27.27 -5.63
N GLY A 245 -5.21 28.18 -6.61
CA GLY A 245 -4.94 27.88 -8.03
C GLY A 245 -3.45 27.76 -8.39
N PHE A 246 -2.56 27.66 -7.40
CA PHE A 246 -1.09 27.67 -7.55
C PHE A 246 -0.45 26.60 -6.66
N ARG A 247 0.73 26.11 -7.07
CA ARG A 247 1.53 25.08 -6.39
C ARG A 247 1.96 25.52 -4.98
N GLN A 248 1.87 24.62 -4.00
CA GLN A 248 2.13 24.91 -2.58
C GLN A 248 3.36 24.17 -2.07
N ASP A 249 4.53 24.60 -2.52
CA ASP A 249 5.81 24.10 -2.01
C ASP A 249 6.25 24.86 -0.73
N SER A 250 7.37 24.41 -0.16
CA SER A 250 7.95 24.96 1.06
C SER A 250 8.37 26.42 0.92
N GLU A 251 8.73 26.89 -0.29
CA GLU A 251 9.07 28.29 -0.53
C GLU A 251 7.83 29.17 -0.46
N ALA A 252 6.73 28.73 -1.07
CA ALA A 252 5.44 29.39 -0.96
C ALA A 252 4.99 29.50 0.50
N PHE A 253 5.09 28.40 1.26
CA PHE A 253 4.74 28.41 2.69
C PHE A 253 5.61 29.38 3.50
N ILE A 254 6.94 29.31 3.35
CA ILE A 254 7.88 30.19 4.05
C ILE A 254 7.61 31.67 3.74
N SER A 255 7.29 32.00 2.48
CA SER A 255 6.93 33.36 2.09
C SER A 255 5.70 33.89 2.85
N VAL A 256 4.71 33.03 3.12
CA VAL A 256 3.56 33.39 3.96
C VAL A 256 3.99 33.59 5.42
N LEU A 257 4.79 32.67 5.96
CA LEU A 257 5.28 32.76 7.34
C LEU A 257 6.10 34.04 7.57
N GLU A 258 6.92 34.47 6.62
CA GLU A 258 7.66 35.73 6.67
C GLU A 258 6.74 36.96 6.73
N LYS A 259 5.65 36.97 5.94
CA LYS A 259 4.65 38.04 6.01
C LYS A 259 3.96 38.08 7.37
N LEU A 260 3.53 36.92 7.88
CA LEU A 260 2.89 36.82 9.20
C LEU A 260 3.81 37.30 10.32
N LYS A 261 5.07 36.86 10.30
CA LYS A 261 6.11 37.31 11.24
C LYS A 261 6.29 38.82 11.22
N GLY A 262 6.23 39.46 10.05
CA GLY A 262 6.34 40.91 9.92
C GLY A 262 5.13 41.71 10.45
N MET A 263 3.98 41.06 10.65
CA MET A 263 2.73 41.71 11.03
C MET A 263 2.28 41.39 12.47
N LEU A 264 2.71 40.25 13.03
CA LEU A 264 2.35 39.84 14.39
C LEU A 264 3.16 40.60 15.45
N ASP A 265 2.52 40.88 16.59
CA ASP A 265 3.22 41.39 17.77
C ASP A 265 4.26 40.37 18.26
N PRO A 266 5.48 40.80 18.66
CA PRO A 266 6.53 39.88 19.10
C PRO A 266 6.16 38.98 20.27
N GLU A 267 5.30 39.42 21.20
CA GLU A 267 4.85 38.59 22.31
C GLU A 267 3.91 37.49 21.81
N VAL A 268 2.95 37.86 20.96
CA VAL A 268 2.00 36.92 20.34
C VAL A 268 2.73 35.91 19.44
N LEU A 269 3.68 36.38 18.63
CA LEU A 269 4.49 35.54 17.74
C LEU A 269 5.26 34.45 18.52
N ASN A 270 5.85 34.81 19.65
CA ASN A 270 6.68 33.89 20.44
C ASN A 270 5.87 32.94 21.32
N ARG A 271 4.68 33.37 21.77
CA ARG A 271 3.89 32.64 22.77
C ARG A 271 2.69 31.90 22.19
N ASN A 272 2.04 32.48 21.18
CA ASN A 272 0.73 32.02 20.70
C ASN A 272 0.72 31.62 19.22
N PHE A 273 1.85 31.70 18.52
CA PHE A 273 1.96 31.26 17.12
C PHE A 273 2.91 30.07 16.97
N GLY A 274 2.59 29.18 16.03
CA GLY A 274 3.45 28.06 15.67
C GLY A 274 3.06 27.43 14.34
N VAL A 275 3.74 26.36 13.98
CA VAL A 275 3.55 25.63 12.73
C VAL A 275 3.15 24.18 13.02
N THR A 276 2.15 23.70 12.29
CA THR A 276 1.87 22.27 12.13
C THR A 276 2.46 21.85 10.79
N PHE A 277 3.36 20.86 10.82
CA PHE A 277 4.04 20.39 9.62
C PHE A 277 3.40 19.09 9.11
N ASP A 278 2.82 19.17 7.92
CA ASP A 278 2.28 18.03 7.17
C ASP A 278 3.18 17.75 5.94
N PRO A 279 4.04 16.72 5.98
CA PRO A 279 4.90 16.35 4.86
C PRO A 279 4.12 15.85 3.63
N GLY A 280 2.92 15.31 3.83
CA GLY A 280 2.12 14.69 2.79
C GLY A 280 1.61 15.71 1.77
N HIS A 281 1.25 16.92 2.20
CA HIS A 281 0.82 17.98 1.30
C HIS A 281 1.90 18.42 0.30
N TYR A 282 3.15 18.58 0.75
CA TYR A 282 4.26 18.88 -0.15
C TYR A 282 4.47 17.79 -1.20
N ASN A 283 4.27 16.53 -0.81
CA ASN A 283 4.37 15.40 -1.73
C ASN A 283 3.27 15.44 -2.80
N VAL A 284 2.03 15.79 -2.43
CA VAL A 284 0.91 15.98 -3.38
C VAL A 284 1.24 17.06 -4.41
N GLU A 285 1.92 18.11 -3.97
CA GLU A 285 2.41 19.22 -4.80
C GLU A 285 3.71 18.91 -5.55
N GLY A 286 4.20 17.67 -5.48
CA GLY A 286 5.39 17.18 -6.19
C GLY A 286 6.72 17.69 -5.63
N GLU A 287 6.75 18.30 -4.44
CA GLU A 287 7.99 18.59 -3.71
C GLU A 287 8.39 17.38 -2.85
N ASP A 288 9.69 17.20 -2.65
CA ASP A 288 10.21 16.16 -1.76
C ASP A 288 9.97 16.54 -0.28
N PRO A 289 9.27 15.68 0.50
CA PRO A 289 9.03 15.91 1.92
C PRO A 289 10.27 16.12 2.80
N ILE A 290 11.42 15.51 2.48
CA ILE A 290 12.62 15.70 3.29
C ILE A 290 13.29 17.04 2.99
N ILE A 291 13.18 17.50 1.74
CA ILE A 291 13.64 18.82 1.33
C ILE A 291 12.75 19.88 1.98
N SER A 292 11.42 19.74 1.88
CA SER A 292 10.49 20.69 2.50
C SER A 292 10.64 20.72 4.02
N ALA A 293 10.76 19.57 4.68
CA ALA A 293 11.04 19.50 6.12
C ALA A 293 12.36 20.16 6.50
N SER A 294 13.40 19.94 5.71
CA SER A 294 14.70 20.59 5.94
C SER A 294 14.63 22.11 5.79
N ARG A 295 13.87 22.62 4.81
CA ARG A 295 13.70 24.06 4.56
C ARG A 295 12.86 24.73 5.64
N VAL A 296 11.65 24.22 5.88
CA VAL A 296 10.72 24.76 6.88
C VAL A 296 11.32 24.63 8.29
N GLY A 297 11.94 23.48 8.59
CA GLY A 297 12.60 23.25 9.87
C GLY A 297 13.72 24.26 10.17
N ARG A 298 14.60 24.54 9.21
CA ARG A 298 15.62 25.59 9.37
C ARG A 298 15.00 26.95 9.57
N TRP A 299 14.03 27.31 8.73
CA TRP A 299 13.35 28.60 8.84
C TRP A 299 12.72 28.80 10.22
N CYS A 300 12.00 27.80 10.73
CA CYS A 300 11.40 27.86 12.06
C CYS A 300 12.46 28.06 13.16
N ARG A 301 13.55 27.28 13.10
CA ARG A 301 14.65 27.39 14.08
C ARG A 301 15.29 28.77 14.05
N ASP A 302 15.64 29.26 12.87
CA ASP A 302 16.38 30.52 12.71
C ASP A 302 15.54 31.74 13.10
N ASN A 303 14.21 31.60 13.09
CA ASN A 303 13.25 32.64 13.47
C ASN A 303 12.62 32.43 14.86
N GLY A 304 13.03 31.40 15.61
CA GLY A 304 12.46 31.09 16.93
C GLY A 304 10.99 30.66 16.90
N ILE A 305 10.48 30.24 15.76
CA ILE A 305 9.10 29.76 15.59
C ILE A 305 9.04 28.28 15.94
N ARG A 306 8.04 27.90 16.73
CA ARG A 306 7.86 26.53 17.20
C ARG A 306 7.13 25.71 16.15
N ILE A 307 7.69 24.56 15.81
CA ILE A 307 6.89 23.47 15.24
C ILE A 307 6.13 22.86 16.42
N VAL A 308 4.80 22.99 16.42
CA VAL A 308 3.93 22.53 17.49
C VAL A 308 3.60 21.07 17.27
N LYS A 309 3.32 20.73 16.01
CA LYS A 309 2.89 19.40 15.59
C LYS A 309 3.53 18.98 14.29
N PHE A 310 3.68 17.67 14.16
CA PHE A 310 4.00 16.97 12.94
C PHE A 310 2.86 16.02 12.64
N HIS A 311 2.22 16.20 11.51
CA HIS A 311 1.18 15.30 11.03
C HIS A 311 1.86 14.18 10.26
N ALA A 312 1.91 13.00 10.86
CA ALA A 312 2.29 11.76 10.21
C ALA A 312 1.10 11.28 9.35
N THR A 313 0.71 12.09 8.37
CA THR A 313 -0.45 11.88 7.50
C THR A 313 -0.13 11.02 6.29
N VAL A 314 -1.19 10.43 5.79
CA VAL A 314 -1.27 9.65 4.56
C VAL A 314 -2.16 10.47 3.63
N ASN A 315 -1.62 11.53 3.01
CA ASN A 315 -2.46 12.63 2.52
C ASN A 315 -3.24 12.36 1.22
N TYR A 316 -4.35 13.10 1.09
CA TYR A 316 -5.50 12.96 0.20
C TYR A 316 -5.38 13.81 -1.08
N GLY A 317 -5.72 13.23 -2.24
CA GLY A 317 -5.97 13.97 -3.50
C GLY A 317 -5.63 13.18 -4.77
N PRO A 318 -6.29 13.47 -5.92
CA PRO A 318 -5.81 13.00 -7.21
C PRO A 318 -4.51 13.73 -7.52
N LEU A 319 -3.38 13.05 -7.33
CA LEU A 319 -2.08 13.61 -7.69
C LEU A 319 -2.07 14.04 -9.16
N HIS A 320 -1.38 15.13 -9.45
CA HIS A 320 -1.10 15.56 -10.82
C HIS A 320 -0.24 14.55 -11.62
N CYS A 321 0.27 13.51 -10.96
CA CYS A 321 0.94 12.33 -11.50
C CYS A 321 0.45 11.08 -10.72
N PHE A 322 -0.08 10.04 -11.39
CA PHE A 322 -0.63 8.86 -10.69
C PHE A 322 0.37 8.24 -9.70
N PRO A 323 -0.01 8.01 -8.43
CA PRO A 323 0.86 7.37 -7.47
C PRO A 323 0.79 5.85 -7.59
N PRO A 324 1.94 5.19 -7.38
CA PRO A 324 1.97 3.82 -6.96
C PRO A 324 2.21 3.76 -5.41
N ASN A 325 1.66 2.76 -4.69
CA ASN A 325 1.67 2.46 -3.23
C ASN A 325 2.99 2.51 -2.41
N TYR A 326 3.90 3.45 -2.69
CA TYR A 326 4.58 4.19 -1.62
C TYR A 326 4.26 5.68 -1.60
N SER A 327 3.24 6.07 -2.36
CA SER A 327 2.31 7.07 -1.91
C SER A 327 1.54 6.54 -0.71
N SER A 328 1.15 7.46 0.15
CA SER A 328 0.01 7.32 1.03
C SER A 328 -1.11 6.53 0.34
N ASP A 329 -1.46 5.35 0.86
CA ASP A 329 -2.72 4.71 0.51
C ASP A 329 -3.78 5.51 1.24
N VAL A 330 -4.53 6.32 0.49
CA VAL A 330 -5.57 7.22 0.99
C VAL A 330 -6.68 6.47 1.76
N HIS A 331 -6.62 5.14 1.97
CA HIS A 331 -7.71 4.44 2.65
C HIS A 331 -7.49 3.39 3.75
N ASP A 332 -6.31 2.85 4.10
CA ASP A 332 -6.34 1.73 5.08
C ASP A 332 -5.25 1.58 6.16
N ARG A 333 -4.04 2.17 6.08
CA ARG A 333 -3.02 2.09 7.16
C ARG A 333 -2.00 3.24 7.09
N VAL A 334 -1.55 3.81 8.21
CA VAL A 334 -0.12 4.19 8.31
C VAL A 334 0.53 2.83 8.36
N SER A 335 1.34 2.49 7.39
CA SER A 335 2.32 1.47 7.68
C SER A 335 3.47 2.21 8.34
N SER A 336 4.03 1.64 9.39
CA SER A 336 5.42 1.78 9.84
C SER A 336 6.47 1.70 8.71
N LYS A 337 6.06 1.54 7.43
CA LYS A 337 6.81 1.60 6.17
C LYS A 337 6.53 2.85 5.32
N GLY A 338 5.91 3.89 5.88
CA GLY A 338 6.00 5.25 5.33
C GLY A 338 7.41 5.79 5.60
N ILE A 339 8.37 5.43 4.74
CA ILE A 339 9.83 5.49 4.95
C ILE A 339 10.39 6.86 5.39
N ASN A 340 9.60 7.93 5.43
CA ASN A 340 10.12 9.27 5.73
C ASN A 340 9.68 9.86 7.07
N ASN A 341 8.62 9.38 7.73
CA ASN A 341 8.13 10.04 8.96
C ASN A 341 9.15 9.94 10.11
N PRO A 342 9.68 8.75 10.46
CA PRO A 342 10.75 8.66 11.46
C PRO A 342 12.00 9.46 11.09
N LEU A 343 12.38 9.48 9.81
CA LEU A 343 13.55 10.20 9.30
C LEU A 343 13.37 11.72 9.39
N ILE A 344 12.21 12.25 8.99
CA ILE A 344 11.85 13.66 9.11
C ILE A 344 11.75 14.06 10.57
N ILE A 345 11.17 13.21 11.43
CA ILE A 345 11.13 13.44 12.88
C ILE A 345 12.55 13.58 13.43
N LYS A 346 13.46 12.64 13.12
CA LYS A 346 14.87 12.72 13.51
C LYS A 346 15.55 13.97 12.95
N LEU A 347 15.26 14.34 11.70
CA LEU A 347 15.78 15.54 11.05
C LEU A 347 15.38 16.80 11.81
N LEU A 348 14.09 17.02 12.03
CA LEU A 348 13.59 18.20 12.74
C LEU A 348 14.11 18.23 14.19
N ARG A 349 14.18 17.07 14.86
CA ARG A 349 14.75 16.98 16.21
C ARG A 349 16.25 17.27 16.25
N SER A 350 17.00 16.89 15.22
CA SER A 350 18.43 17.24 15.11
C SER A 350 18.67 18.74 14.96
N MET A 351 17.66 19.49 14.50
CA MET A 351 17.65 20.95 14.46
C MET A 351 17.24 21.60 15.79
N GLY A 352 16.84 20.81 16.79
CA GLY A 352 16.42 21.27 18.12
C GLY A 352 14.92 21.43 18.31
N HIS A 353 14.09 21.00 17.34
CA HIS A 353 12.63 21.11 17.45
C HIS A 353 12.04 20.11 18.44
N THR A 354 10.99 20.54 19.14
CA THR A 354 10.16 19.72 20.03
C THR A 354 8.71 19.87 19.62
N PHE A 355 8.05 18.80 19.21
CA PHE A 355 6.69 18.80 18.68
C PHE A 355 5.98 17.49 19.03
N SER A 356 4.66 17.50 18.99
CA SER A 356 3.83 16.28 19.07
C SER A 356 3.70 15.65 17.68
N VAL A 357 3.62 14.33 17.59
CA VAL A 357 3.31 13.65 16.32
C VAL A 357 1.87 13.16 16.33
N THR A 358 1.03 13.74 15.47
CA THR A 358 -0.33 13.25 15.19
C THR A 358 -0.26 12.25 14.05
N ALA A 359 -0.72 11.02 14.26
CA ALA A 359 -0.85 10.07 13.17
C ALA A 359 -2.31 10.05 12.69
N GLU A 360 -2.54 10.58 11.49
CA GLU A 360 -3.86 10.64 10.89
C GLU A 360 -4.09 9.39 10.03
N GLN A 361 -4.99 8.52 10.47
CA GLN A 361 -5.38 7.29 9.76
C GLN A 361 -6.89 7.11 9.69
N ILE A 362 -7.37 6.48 8.61
CA ILE A 362 -8.76 5.98 8.50
C ILE A 362 -9.01 4.74 9.37
N ALA A 363 -7.96 3.99 9.72
CA ALA A 363 -8.01 2.84 10.63
C ALA A 363 -7.30 3.14 11.96
N PRO A 364 -7.61 2.43 13.07
CA PRO A 364 -6.83 2.56 14.31
C PRO A 364 -5.37 2.19 14.08
N LEU A 365 -4.43 3.01 14.59
CA LEU A 365 -3.00 2.70 14.60
C LEU A 365 -2.75 1.34 15.25
N ASP A 366 -1.96 0.48 14.60
CA ASP A 366 -1.49 -0.75 15.24
C ASP A 366 -0.32 -0.49 16.19
N GLU A 367 0.10 -1.51 16.94
CA GLU A 367 1.16 -1.36 17.93
C GLU A 367 2.55 -1.12 17.30
N GLU A 368 2.76 -1.53 16.05
CA GLU A 368 4.02 -1.30 15.33
C GLU A 368 4.14 0.17 14.91
N ASP A 369 3.07 0.76 14.39
CA ASP A 369 2.99 2.18 14.06
C ASP A 369 3.27 3.06 15.28
N LYS A 370 2.61 2.73 16.40
CA LYS A 370 2.79 3.46 17.66
C LYS A 370 4.23 3.37 18.15
N SER A 371 4.87 2.20 18.07
CA SER A 371 6.26 2.01 18.49
C SER A 371 7.23 2.80 17.62
N ALA A 372 7.08 2.74 16.29
CA ALA A 372 7.99 3.42 15.38
C ALA A 372 7.99 4.95 15.55
N ILE A 373 6.80 5.54 15.73
CA ILE A 373 6.64 6.99 15.96
C ILE A 373 7.20 7.39 17.33
N ASP A 374 6.93 6.59 18.37
CA ASP A 374 7.47 6.81 19.71
C ASP A 374 9.00 6.71 19.73
N GLU A 375 9.57 5.69 19.10
CA GLU A 375 11.01 5.49 18.94
C GLU A 375 11.68 6.67 18.24
N ALA A 376 11.09 7.18 17.15
CA ALA A 376 11.61 8.35 16.45
C ALA A 376 11.60 9.61 17.35
N GLN A 377 10.55 9.79 18.16
CA GLN A 377 10.42 10.91 19.10
C GLN A 377 11.23 10.76 20.39
N ARG A 378 11.68 9.55 20.70
CA ARG A 378 12.60 9.27 21.81
C ARG A 378 14.04 9.10 21.35
N ALA A 379 14.28 9.00 20.03
CA ALA A 379 15.60 8.82 19.45
C ALA A 379 16.60 9.84 20.01
N LYS A 380 17.74 9.34 20.46
CA LYS A 380 18.84 10.17 20.94
C LYS A 380 19.59 10.72 19.74
N ILE A 381 19.62 12.04 19.60
CA ILE A 381 20.35 12.71 18.52
C ILE A 381 21.70 13.18 19.09
N ASP A 382 22.73 12.35 18.93
CA ASP A 382 24.07 12.58 19.53
C ASP A 382 24.90 13.65 18.81
N LEU A 383 24.53 14.03 17.59
CA LEU A 383 25.20 15.02 16.76
C LEU A 383 24.22 16.13 16.38
N SER A 384 24.68 17.39 16.31
CA SER A 384 23.83 18.46 15.77
C SER A 384 23.51 18.21 14.29
N TYR A 385 22.41 18.79 13.81
CA TYR A 385 22.06 18.79 12.39
C TYR A 385 23.27 19.13 11.49
N GLU A 386 24.01 20.19 11.81
CA GLU A 386 25.17 20.64 11.03
C GLU A 386 26.31 19.61 11.03
N ALA A 387 26.52 18.91 12.16
CA ALA A 387 27.52 17.86 12.27
C ALA A 387 27.14 16.64 11.42
N ILE A 388 25.85 16.28 11.39
CA ILE A 388 25.32 15.19 10.56
C ILE A 388 25.45 15.54 9.08
N VAL A 389 25.01 16.74 8.68
CA VAL A 389 25.14 17.24 7.30
C VAL A 389 26.60 17.27 6.85
N ARG A 390 27.52 17.77 7.69
CA ARG A 390 28.95 17.76 7.39
C ARG A 390 29.48 16.35 7.15
N LYS A 391 29.12 15.40 8.02
CA LYS A 391 29.50 13.99 7.86
C LYS A 391 28.97 13.42 6.54
N GLY A 392 27.71 13.67 6.19
CA GLY A 392 27.16 13.18 4.94
C GLY A 392 27.76 13.85 3.70
N LYS A 393 28.13 15.13 3.79
CA LYS A 393 28.91 15.81 2.74
C LYS A 393 30.28 15.17 2.53
N GLU A 394 30.98 14.81 3.60
CA GLU A 394 32.25 14.07 3.51
C GLU A 394 32.04 12.70 2.83
N VAL A 395 30.97 11.98 3.19
CA VAL A 395 30.61 10.71 2.54
C VAL A 395 30.31 10.91 1.05
N LEU A 396 29.49 11.91 0.69
CA LEU A 396 29.05 12.16 -0.68
C LEU A 396 30.18 12.67 -1.59
N THR A 397 31.12 13.44 -1.05
CA THR A 397 32.28 13.92 -1.82
C THR A 397 33.29 12.83 -2.12
N ALA A 398 33.30 11.74 -1.35
CA ALA A 398 34.17 10.59 -1.57
C ALA A 398 33.67 9.62 -2.67
N ILE A 399 32.46 9.83 -3.19
CA ILE A 399 31.77 8.92 -4.10
C ILE A 399 31.53 9.63 -5.44
N PRO A 400 31.86 9.00 -6.57
CA PRO A 400 31.57 9.59 -7.87
C PRO A 400 30.05 9.69 -8.09
N PRO A 401 29.56 10.76 -8.73
CA PRO A 401 28.15 10.87 -9.09
C PRO A 401 27.71 9.69 -9.96
N ASP A 402 26.49 9.21 -9.73
CA ASP A 402 25.88 8.12 -10.49
C ASP A 402 24.44 8.51 -10.91
N ARG A 403 23.65 7.54 -11.36
CA ARG A 403 22.28 7.76 -11.84
C ARG A 403 21.27 8.08 -10.72
N LEU A 404 21.54 7.65 -9.48
CA LEU A 404 20.68 7.89 -8.32
C LEU A 404 21.11 9.12 -7.54
N ILE A 405 22.41 9.31 -7.38
CA ILE A 405 23.01 10.42 -6.65
C ILE A 405 23.75 11.31 -7.64
N THR A 406 22.99 12.24 -8.22
CA THR A 406 23.53 13.25 -9.13
C THR A 406 24.36 14.29 -8.37
N THR A 407 25.14 15.09 -9.10
CA THR A 407 25.89 16.21 -8.50
C THR A 407 24.97 17.27 -7.88
N GLU A 408 23.74 17.39 -8.38
CA GLU A 408 22.73 18.29 -7.85
C GLU A 408 22.20 17.77 -6.50
N PHE A 409 21.77 16.51 -6.43
CA PHE A 409 21.29 15.89 -5.20
C PHE A 409 22.36 15.85 -4.12
N ALA A 410 23.62 15.57 -4.46
CA ALA A 410 24.70 15.57 -3.49
C ALA A 410 24.93 16.94 -2.81
N ARG A 411 24.43 18.04 -3.39
CA ARG A 411 24.53 19.40 -2.80
C ARG A 411 23.39 19.72 -1.85
N GLU A 412 22.28 19.00 -1.91
CA GLU A 412 21.14 19.23 -1.04
C GLU A 412 21.47 18.85 0.41
N GLU A 413 21.32 19.80 1.34
CA GLU A 413 21.59 19.55 2.76
C GLU A 413 20.67 18.46 3.33
N ALA A 414 19.47 18.29 2.77
CA ALA A 414 18.56 17.24 3.17
C ALA A 414 19.14 15.85 2.86
N TYR A 415 19.73 15.66 1.69
CA TYR A 415 20.36 14.39 1.32
C TYR A 415 21.72 14.18 1.99
N GLN A 416 22.47 15.26 2.24
CA GLN A 416 23.65 15.22 3.09
C GLN A 416 23.28 14.81 4.53
N PHE A 417 22.15 15.28 5.06
CA PHE A 417 21.66 14.83 6.36
C PHE A 417 21.42 13.31 6.37
N ILE A 418 20.70 12.79 5.38
CA ILE A 418 20.43 11.34 5.27
C ILE A 418 21.75 10.55 5.16
N ALA A 419 22.66 10.98 4.28
CA ALA A 419 23.96 10.32 4.11
C ALA A 419 24.79 10.34 5.39
N GLY A 420 24.67 11.38 6.22
CA GLY A 420 25.34 11.46 7.51
C GLY A 420 24.71 10.59 8.59
N LEU A 421 23.37 10.48 8.57
CA LEU A 421 22.57 9.77 9.57
C LEU A 421 22.46 8.28 9.27
N GLU A 422 21.94 7.93 8.09
CA GLU A 422 21.62 6.56 7.66
C GLU A 422 22.72 5.98 6.73
N GLY A 423 23.68 6.81 6.29
CA GLY A 423 24.76 6.38 5.40
C GLY A 423 24.40 6.46 3.91
N ILE A 424 25.36 6.13 3.05
CA ILE A 424 25.14 6.21 1.58
C ILE A 424 24.10 5.21 1.10
N GLU A 425 24.06 4.03 1.71
CA GLU A 425 23.08 2.98 1.38
C GLU A 425 21.66 3.46 1.67
N GLY A 426 21.42 4.06 2.84
CA GLY A 426 20.12 4.64 3.20
C GLY A 426 19.73 5.80 2.30
N LEU A 427 20.68 6.63 1.85
CA LEU A 427 20.40 7.65 0.85
C LEU A 427 20.04 7.06 -0.51
N ARG A 428 20.75 6.03 -0.98
CA ARG A 428 20.46 5.36 -2.26
C ARG A 428 19.08 4.72 -2.24
N GLU A 429 18.74 4.03 -1.17
CA GLU A 429 17.39 3.49 -0.92
C GLU A 429 16.33 4.58 -1.02
N TYR A 430 16.56 5.70 -0.34
CA TYR A 430 15.68 6.86 -0.37
C TYR A 430 15.55 7.47 -1.78
N MET A 431 16.64 7.55 -2.54
CA MET A 431 16.63 8.05 -3.92
C MET A 431 15.88 7.14 -4.89
N ILE A 432 16.02 5.82 -4.74
CA ILE A 432 15.24 4.85 -5.52
C ILE A 432 13.76 5.05 -5.24
N TYR A 433 13.40 5.19 -3.97
CA TYR A 433 12.03 5.48 -3.56
C TYR A 433 11.50 6.75 -4.22
N ARG A 434 12.26 7.85 -4.22
CA ARG A 434 11.85 9.11 -4.86
C ARG A 434 11.69 8.99 -6.37
N GLN A 435 12.57 8.26 -7.04
CA GLN A 435 12.47 8.00 -8.48
C GLN A 435 11.21 7.18 -8.81
N VAL A 436 10.87 6.18 -7.99
CA VAL A 436 9.63 5.40 -8.14
C VAL A 436 8.39 6.27 -7.95
N GLN A 437 8.41 7.25 -7.05
CA GLN A 437 7.28 8.16 -6.82
C GLN A 437 7.03 9.16 -7.95
N GLN A 438 8.04 9.47 -8.77
CA GLN A 438 7.96 10.46 -9.85
C GLN A 438 7.43 9.87 -11.17
N VAL A 439 7.15 8.57 -11.20
CA VAL A 439 6.73 7.86 -12.42
C VAL A 439 5.24 8.03 -12.66
N ALA A 440 4.91 8.83 -13.69
CA ALA A 440 3.54 8.99 -14.13
C ALA A 440 2.92 7.66 -14.60
N ASN A 441 1.67 7.40 -14.18
CA ASN A 441 0.81 6.26 -14.59
C ASN A 441 1.07 4.90 -13.94
N MET A 442 1.88 4.82 -12.88
CA MET A 442 2.08 3.56 -12.17
C MET A 442 0.87 3.25 -11.27
N THR A 443 0.34 2.02 -11.32
CA THR A 443 -0.82 1.66 -10.51
C THR A 443 -0.44 1.55 -9.03
N SER A 444 -1.38 1.92 -8.16
CA SER A 444 -1.32 1.71 -6.70
C SER A 444 -0.75 0.32 -6.38
N GLU A 445 -1.36 -0.76 -6.85
CA GLU A 445 -0.99 -2.15 -6.52
C GLU A 445 0.46 -2.54 -6.91
N THR A 446 0.96 -2.02 -8.03
CA THR A 446 2.31 -2.33 -8.57
C THR A 446 3.43 -1.80 -7.67
N ALA A 447 3.33 -0.58 -7.13
CA ALA A 447 4.31 -0.16 -6.12
C ALA A 447 4.17 -0.99 -4.85
N LYS A 448 2.97 -1.23 -4.30
CA LYS A 448 2.78 -1.97 -3.01
C LYS A 448 3.51 -3.30 -3.05
N THR A 449 3.43 -3.88 -4.25
CA THR A 449 4.36 -4.78 -4.89
C THR A 449 5.83 -4.71 -4.42
N ALA A 450 6.54 -3.79 -5.06
CA ALA A 450 7.98 -3.59 -5.06
C ALA A 450 8.61 -3.28 -3.69
N THR A 451 8.18 -2.25 -2.96
CA THR A 451 8.82 -1.90 -1.68
C THR A 451 8.34 -2.73 -0.48
N THR A 452 7.21 -3.45 -0.53
CA THR A 452 6.90 -4.49 0.48
C THR A 452 7.91 -5.63 0.38
N LEU A 453 8.29 -5.99 -0.86
CA LEU A 453 9.34 -6.96 -1.10
C LEU A 453 10.71 -6.43 -0.65
N PHE A 454 11.03 -5.16 -0.91
CA PHE A 454 12.27 -4.52 -0.46
C PHE A 454 12.37 -4.43 1.07
N MET A 455 11.31 -3.98 1.75
CA MET A 455 11.31 -3.74 3.20
C MET A 455 11.28 -5.02 4.05
N ASN A 456 10.90 -6.14 3.46
CA ASN A 456 10.91 -7.44 4.14
C ASN A 456 12.27 -8.15 4.03
N LEU A 457 13.26 -7.51 3.41
CA LEU A 457 14.62 -8.02 3.32
C LEU A 457 15.40 -7.75 4.60
N SER A 458 16.27 -8.69 4.97
CA SER A 458 17.29 -8.45 6.01
C SER A 458 18.29 -7.39 5.55
N GLU A 459 18.95 -6.69 6.50
CA GLU A 459 19.98 -5.68 6.19
C GLU A 459 21.07 -6.18 5.21
N ARG A 460 21.40 -7.48 5.27
CA ARG A 460 22.37 -8.12 4.38
C ARG A 460 21.85 -8.19 2.93
N GLU A 461 20.56 -8.48 2.77
CA GLU A 461 19.88 -8.63 1.48
C GLU A 461 19.61 -7.26 0.84
N GLN A 462 19.26 -6.26 1.65
CA GLN A 462 19.17 -4.86 1.23
C GLN A 462 20.53 -4.36 0.69
N LYS A 463 21.63 -4.62 1.41
CA LYS A 463 23.00 -4.28 0.95
C LYS A 463 23.38 -4.98 -0.36
N LEU A 464 23.05 -6.25 -0.52
CA LEU A 464 23.35 -7.00 -1.74
C LEU A 464 22.56 -6.47 -2.94
N LEU A 465 21.30 -6.06 -2.72
CA LEU A 465 20.46 -5.43 -3.72
C LEU A 465 20.99 -4.06 -4.14
N LEU A 466 21.34 -3.21 -3.19
CA LEU A 466 21.89 -1.87 -3.44
C LEU A 466 23.23 -1.92 -4.19
N ASN A 467 24.08 -2.92 -3.92
CA ASN A 467 25.31 -3.18 -4.69
C ASN A 467 25.06 -3.72 -6.11
N SER A 468 23.91 -4.36 -6.35
CA SER A 468 23.55 -4.95 -7.64
C SER A 468 22.76 -4.00 -8.54
N LEU A 469 22.10 -3.00 -7.93
CA LEU A 469 21.34 -1.94 -8.58
C LEU A 469 22.20 -1.10 -9.53
N ASP A 470 23.46 -0.82 -9.17
CA ASP A 470 24.39 -0.11 -10.04
C ASP A 470 24.55 -0.84 -11.38
N ASN A 471 24.70 -2.17 -11.40
CA ASN A 471 24.83 -2.96 -12.63
C ASN A 471 23.50 -3.12 -13.40
N LEU A 472 22.37 -3.22 -12.69
CA LEU A 472 21.04 -3.31 -13.30
C LEU A 472 20.65 -2.00 -14.00
N LEU A 473 20.90 -0.86 -13.36
CA LEU A 473 20.69 0.46 -13.93
C LEU A 473 21.69 0.75 -15.07
N LEU A 474 22.97 0.34 -14.94
CA LEU A 474 23.99 0.55 -15.98
C LEU A 474 23.74 -0.27 -17.26
N SER A 475 23.02 -1.41 -17.19
CA SER A 475 22.77 -2.29 -18.34
C SER A 475 21.60 -1.88 -19.24
N SER A 476 20.65 -1.08 -18.72
CA SER A 476 19.39 -0.79 -19.42
C SER A 476 19.43 0.44 -20.33
N ILE A 477 20.49 1.26 -20.32
CA ILE A 477 20.53 2.45 -21.17
C ILE A 477 21.96 2.62 -21.67
N GLY A 478 22.13 2.62 -23.00
CA GLY A 478 23.35 3.07 -23.66
C GLY A 478 23.78 4.47 -23.22
N PRO A 479 24.92 4.98 -23.71
CA PRO A 479 25.60 6.16 -23.16
C PRO A 479 24.95 7.50 -23.55
N ALA A 480 23.65 7.67 -23.30
CA ALA A 480 22.95 8.93 -23.42
C ALA A 480 22.27 9.27 -22.09
N TYR A 481 22.72 10.36 -21.47
CA TYR A 481 22.19 10.95 -20.25
C TYR A 481 20.71 11.33 -20.46
N GLY A 482 19.77 10.62 -19.85
CA GLY A 482 18.34 10.91 -19.87
C GLY A 482 17.63 10.46 -18.58
N GLU A 483 16.51 11.10 -18.26
CA GLU A 483 15.61 10.76 -17.15
C GLU A 483 14.98 9.36 -17.34
N ILE A 484 14.70 8.65 -16.24
CA ILE A 484 14.12 7.29 -16.23
C ILE A 484 12.63 7.39 -16.57
N GLY A 485 12.16 6.69 -17.61
CA GLY A 485 10.76 6.70 -18.02
C GLY A 485 9.88 5.67 -17.27
N PRO A 486 8.54 5.73 -17.42
CA PRO A 486 7.62 4.77 -16.82
C PRO A 486 7.86 3.31 -17.22
N GLU A 487 8.24 3.07 -18.48
CA GLU A 487 8.57 1.74 -19.00
C GLU A 487 9.87 1.19 -18.37
N ASP A 488 10.85 2.07 -18.10
CA ASP A 488 12.09 1.71 -17.42
C ASP A 488 11.84 1.37 -15.95
N VAL A 489 10.90 2.06 -15.26
CA VAL A 489 10.56 1.76 -13.86
C VAL A 489 9.72 0.51 -13.73
N GLU A 490 8.82 0.23 -14.65
CA GLU A 490 8.10 -1.04 -14.69
C GLU A 490 9.08 -2.21 -14.92
N GLU A 491 10.04 -2.04 -15.84
CA GLU A 491 11.14 -3.00 -16.04
C GLU A 491 12.07 -3.10 -14.81
N ILE A 492 12.39 -2.00 -14.13
CA ILE A 492 13.18 -2.00 -12.88
C ILE A 492 12.39 -2.64 -11.74
N CYS A 493 11.07 -2.46 -11.63
CA CYS A 493 10.22 -3.06 -10.59
C CYS A 493 9.99 -4.56 -10.84
N GLU A 494 9.78 -4.97 -12.09
CA GLU A 494 9.79 -6.37 -12.51
C GLU A 494 11.17 -7.01 -12.24
N ARG A 495 12.25 -6.28 -12.53
CA ARG A 495 13.62 -6.68 -12.22
C ARG A 495 14.01 -6.48 -10.76
N LEU A 496 13.26 -5.80 -9.90
CA LEU A 496 13.53 -5.66 -8.45
C LEU A 496 12.79 -6.74 -7.68
N SER A 497 11.52 -7.01 -8.01
CA SER A 497 10.83 -8.23 -7.55
C SER A 497 11.56 -9.49 -8.03
N GLY A 498 12.02 -9.45 -9.29
CA GLY A 498 13.04 -10.32 -9.85
C GLY A 498 14.30 -10.29 -8.99
N ALA A 499 15.12 -9.24 -9.04
CA ALA A 499 16.47 -9.10 -8.43
C ALA A 499 16.55 -9.17 -6.92
N ILE A 500 15.46 -9.04 -6.18
CA ILE A 500 15.47 -9.36 -4.75
C ILE A 500 15.60 -10.88 -4.58
N LEU A 501 14.82 -11.63 -5.37
CA LEU A 501 14.90 -13.08 -5.50
C LEU A 501 15.90 -13.53 -6.57
N GLU A 502 16.53 -12.62 -7.32
CA GLU A 502 17.51 -12.85 -8.37
C GLU A 502 18.90 -12.36 -7.98
N ALA A 503 19.13 -11.53 -6.97
CA ALA A 503 20.47 -11.13 -6.52
C ALA A 503 20.99 -12.11 -5.48
N LEU A 504 20.12 -12.52 -4.54
CA LEU A 504 20.31 -13.71 -3.71
C LEU A 504 20.50 -14.97 -4.58
N ASN A 505 19.84 -15.03 -5.73
CA ASN A 505 19.85 -16.18 -6.63
C ASN A 505 20.87 -16.06 -7.76
N ARG A 506 21.27 -14.87 -8.27
CA ARG A 506 22.25 -14.75 -9.38
C ARG A 506 23.65 -15.06 -8.93
N GLN A 507 24.06 -14.59 -7.76
CA GLN A 507 25.38 -14.93 -7.24
C GLN A 507 25.43 -16.43 -6.89
N MET A 508 24.40 -16.94 -6.20
CA MET A 508 24.31 -18.36 -5.87
C MET A 508 24.11 -19.26 -7.10
N LEU A 509 23.34 -18.85 -8.12
CA LEU A 509 23.21 -19.55 -9.41
C LEU A 509 24.48 -19.39 -10.25
N ALA A 510 25.18 -18.26 -10.20
CA ALA A 510 26.47 -18.12 -10.89
C ALA A 510 27.53 -19.02 -10.26
N GLU A 511 27.50 -19.22 -8.93
CA GLU A 511 28.29 -20.22 -8.22
C GLU A 511 27.83 -21.65 -8.55
N LEU A 512 26.52 -21.88 -8.64
CA LEU A 512 25.91 -23.18 -8.97
C LEU A 512 26.23 -23.63 -10.39
N PHE A 513 26.12 -22.71 -11.33
CA PHE A 513 26.40 -22.83 -12.75
C PHE A 513 27.75 -22.14 -13.06
N SER A 514 28.79 -22.56 -12.32
CA SER A 514 30.13 -22.00 -12.39
C SER A 514 30.86 -22.35 -13.68
N GLU A 515 30.54 -23.49 -14.30
CA GLU A 515 31.03 -23.83 -15.64
C GLU A 515 30.34 -22.94 -16.69
N VAL A 516 31.13 -22.34 -17.58
CA VAL A 516 30.63 -21.43 -18.62
C VAL A 516 30.83 -22.03 -20.00
N ARG A 517 29.75 -22.06 -20.80
CA ARG A 517 29.74 -22.43 -22.21
C ARG A 517 29.33 -21.23 -23.06
N THR A 518 30.19 -20.83 -23.98
CA THR A 518 29.93 -19.74 -24.92
C THR A 518 29.55 -20.28 -26.29
N LEU A 519 28.52 -19.71 -26.91
CA LEU A 519 28.02 -20.11 -28.23
C LEU A 519 27.80 -18.87 -29.12
N LYS A 520 27.85 -19.05 -30.43
CA LYS A 520 27.57 -18.00 -31.42
C LYS A 520 26.12 -18.06 -31.89
N ALA A 521 25.61 -16.94 -32.36
CA ALA A 521 24.29 -16.89 -32.98
C ALA A 521 24.18 -17.95 -34.09
N GLY A 522 23.12 -18.77 -34.04
CA GLY A 522 22.88 -19.89 -34.96
C GLY A 522 23.34 -21.26 -34.45
N ASP A 523 24.18 -21.33 -33.41
CA ASP A 523 24.63 -22.61 -32.85
C ASP A 523 23.46 -23.37 -32.21
N VAL A 524 23.48 -24.70 -32.34
CA VAL A 524 22.49 -25.58 -31.69
C VAL A 524 23.04 -26.04 -30.34
N ILE A 525 22.28 -25.80 -29.27
CA ILE A 525 22.62 -26.22 -27.91
C ILE A 525 22.31 -27.70 -27.72
N CYS A 526 21.13 -28.13 -28.18
CA CYS A 526 20.74 -29.54 -28.26
C CYS A 526 19.62 -29.71 -29.29
N HIS A 527 19.53 -30.91 -29.85
CA HIS A 527 18.40 -31.32 -30.67
C HIS A 527 17.33 -32.00 -29.82
N GLU A 528 16.09 -31.89 -30.29
CA GLU A 528 15.01 -32.70 -29.78
C GLU A 528 15.35 -34.20 -29.88
N GLY A 529 15.08 -34.96 -28.82
CA GLY A 529 15.39 -36.39 -28.74
C GLY A 529 16.80 -36.71 -28.26
N ASP A 530 17.70 -35.73 -28.14
CA ASP A 530 19.04 -35.94 -27.57
C ASP A 530 18.94 -36.37 -26.10
N VAL A 531 19.90 -37.16 -25.64
CA VAL A 531 20.04 -37.43 -24.20
C VAL A 531 20.46 -36.14 -23.51
N GLY A 532 19.64 -35.65 -22.58
CA GLY A 532 19.96 -34.47 -21.78
C GLY A 532 20.43 -34.89 -20.38
N ASP A 533 21.65 -34.52 -20.01
CA ASP A 533 22.22 -34.70 -18.66
C ASP A 533 22.69 -33.38 -18.02
N GLU A 534 22.48 -32.27 -18.73
CA GLU A 534 22.82 -30.91 -18.30
C GLU A 534 21.59 -30.00 -18.21
N MET A 535 21.64 -29.05 -17.29
CA MET A 535 20.76 -27.90 -17.20
C MET A 535 21.59 -26.64 -17.41
N PHE A 536 21.00 -25.62 -18.01
CA PHE A 536 21.69 -24.38 -18.35
C PHE A 536 21.00 -23.18 -17.72
N TYR A 537 21.80 -22.20 -17.33
CA TYR A 537 21.37 -20.88 -16.89
C TYR A 537 21.88 -19.84 -17.89
N ILE A 538 21.00 -19.00 -18.44
CA ILE A 538 21.41 -18.00 -19.43
C ILE A 538 22.04 -16.81 -18.70
N LYS A 539 23.37 -16.66 -18.83
CA LYS A 539 24.10 -15.50 -18.28
C LYS A 539 23.94 -14.29 -19.19
N ASN A 540 24.16 -14.48 -20.49
CA ASN A 540 24.04 -13.44 -21.53
C ASN A 540 23.49 -14.03 -22.84
N GLY A 541 22.74 -13.24 -23.60
CA GLY A 541 22.19 -13.59 -24.91
C GLY A 541 20.81 -14.26 -24.88
N PHE A 542 20.33 -14.71 -26.04
CA PHE A 542 18.99 -15.29 -26.23
C PHE A 542 19.02 -16.64 -26.93
N VAL A 543 18.09 -17.52 -26.54
CA VAL A 543 17.83 -18.82 -27.18
C VAL A 543 16.41 -18.89 -27.72
N GLY A 544 16.23 -19.62 -28.81
CA GLY A 544 14.92 -20.06 -29.30
C GLY A 544 14.69 -21.54 -28.98
N ILE A 545 13.47 -21.87 -28.56
CA ILE A 545 13.02 -23.24 -28.35
C ILE A 545 12.10 -23.64 -29.51
N TYR A 546 12.36 -24.81 -30.10
CA TYR A 546 11.66 -25.29 -31.29
C TYR A 546 11.11 -26.70 -31.07
N LEU A 547 9.80 -26.88 -31.28
CA LEU A 547 9.13 -28.18 -31.36
C LEU A 547 8.80 -28.48 -32.82
N ASP A 548 9.38 -29.53 -33.41
CA ASP A 548 9.24 -29.84 -34.84
C ASP A 548 9.44 -28.61 -35.75
N GLU A 549 10.54 -27.87 -35.57
CA GLU A 549 10.91 -26.62 -36.26
C GLU A 549 9.97 -25.40 -36.03
N ILE A 550 8.93 -25.54 -35.21
CA ILE A 550 8.08 -24.41 -34.82
C ILE A 550 8.68 -23.75 -33.58
N SER A 551 8.98 -22.46 -33.66
CA SER A 551 9.39 -21.67 -32.50
C SER A 551 8.25 -21.60 -31.48
N VAL A 552 8.46 -22.16 -30.29
CA VAL A 552 7.45 -22.21 -29.22
C VAL A 552 7.75 -21.25 -28.07
N ALA A 553 9.02 -20.88 -27.87
CA ALA A 553 9.42 -19.90 -26.88
C ALA A 553 10.76 -19.24 -27.23
N ARG A 554 11.00 -18.07 -26.66
CA ARG A 554 12.29 -17.38 -26.66
C ARG A 554 12.70 -17.10 -25.22
N LEU A 555 13.91 -17.51 -24.83
CA LEU A 555 14.42 -17.29 -23.48
C LEU A 555 15.64 -16.36 -23.52
N GLY A 556 15.85 -15.62 -22.43
CA GLY A 556 16.93 -14.63 -22.28
C GLY A 556 17.63 -14.70 -20.93
N PRO A 557 18.48 -13.71 -20.60
CA PRO A 557 19.28 -13.72 -19.37
C PRO A 557 18.44 -13.94 -18.11
N GLY A 558 18.94 -14.78 -17.18
CA GLY A 558 18.23 -15.19 -15.97
C GLY A 558 17.45 -16.50 -16.12
N GLU A 559 17.04 -16.89 -17.33
CA GLU A 559 16.25 -18.12 -17.54
C GLU A 559 17.06 -19.40 -17.33
N VAL A 560 16.39 -20.46 -16.85
CA VAL A 560 16.94 -21.81 -16.71
C VAL A 560 16.29 -22.72 -17.73
N LEU A 561 17.05 -23.58 -18.41
CA LEU A 561 16.55 -24.51 -19.43
C LEU A 561 17.18 -25.89 -19.31
N GLY A 562 16.49 -26.90 -19.83
CA GLY A 562 16.93 -28.29 -19.76
C GLY A 562 16.52 -29.00 -18.47
N GLU A 563 15.68 -28.36 -17.65
CA GLU A 563 15.14 -28.88 -16.40
C GLU A 563 14.42 -30.21 -16.59
N MET A 564 13.64 -30.35 -17.66
CA MET A 564 12.84 -31.54 -17.94
C MET A 564 13.68 -32.81 -18.03
N SER A 565 14.81 -32.73 -18.72
CA SER A 565 15.72 -33.86 -18.84
C SER A 565 16.33 -34.23 -17.49
N ILE A 566 16.68 -33.26 -16.65
CA ILE A 566 17.27 -33.51 -15.33
C ILE A 566 16.28 -34.20 -14.39
N PHE A 567 15.07 -33.65 -14.24
CA PHE A 567 14.10 -34.09 -13.24
C PHE A 567 13.36 -35.39 -13.61
N TYR A 568 13.06 -35.58 -14.90
CA TYR A 568 12.28 -36.73 -15.37
C TYR A 568 13.12 -37.79 -16.09
N ASN A 569 14.44 -37.56 -16.23
CA ASN A 569 15.34 -38.42 -17.00
C ASN A 569 14.84 -38.67 -18.43
N LEU A 570 14.27 -37.63 -19.05
CA LEU A 570 13.73 -37.66 -20.40
C LEU A 570 14.77 -37.17 -21.42
N PRO A 571 14.69 -37.65 -22.68
CA PRO A 571 15.35 -36.97 -23.80
C PRO A 571 14.93 -35.49 -23.88
N ARG A 572 15.71 -34.67 -24.56
CA ARG A 572 15.40 -33.26 -24.81
C ARG A 572 14.03 -33.16 -25.51
N THR A 573 13.12 -32.38 -24.92
CA THR A 573 11.74 -32.27 -25.41
C THR A 573 11.60 -31.37 -26.63
N ALA A 574 12.60 -30.50 -26.85
CA ALA A 574 12.66 -29.51 -27.92
C ALA A 574 14.09 -29.29 -28.39
N THR A 575 14.23 -28.78 -29.63
CA THR A 575 15.50 -28.29 -30.15
C THR A 575 15.74 -26.87 -29.64
N ILE A 576 16.96 -26.57 -29.17
CA ILE A 576 17.30 -25.25 -28.61
C ILE A 576 18.44 -24.64 -29.44
N LYS A 577 18.21 -23.45 -29.99
CA LYS A 577 19.16 -22.75 -30.88
C LYS A 577 19.51 -21.38 -30.33
N ALA A 578 20.77 -20.98 -30.50
CA ALA A 578 21.25 -19.65 -30.16
C ALA A 578 20.68 -18.61 -31.13
N GLN A 579 20.01 -17.57 -30.61
CA GLN A 579 19.50 -16.45 -31.41
C GLN A 579 20.43 -15.23 -31.37
N SER A 580 21.33 -15.17 -30.39
CA SER A 580 22.44 -14.23 -30.33
C SER A 580 23.70 -14.96 -29.88
N ASP A 581 24.81 -14.24 -29.81
CA ASP A 581 25.95 -14.70 -29.02
C ASP A 581 25.49 -14.97 -27.58
N LEU A 582 25.92 -16.10 -27.02
CA LEU A 582 25.40 -16.67 -25.79
C LEU A 582 26.51 -17.00 -24.81
N GLU A 583 26.21 -16.78 -23.53
CA GLU A 583 26.97 -17.28 -22.40
C GLU A 583 26.03 -18.05 -21.48
N LEU A 584 26.28 -19.35 -21.34
CA LEU A 584 25.49 -20.26 -20.52
C LEU A 584 26.33 -20.69 -19.31
N GLY A 585 25.73 -20.62 -18.13
CA GLY A 585 26.17 -21.42 -17.00
C GLY A 585 25.69 -22.86 -17.18
N VAL A 586 26.51 -23.85 -16.85
CA VAL A 586 26.22 -25.28 -17.01
C VAL A 586 26.25 -25.98 -15.64
N ILE A 587 25.30 -26.89 -15.42
CA ILE A 587 25.29 -27.83 -14.30
C ILE A 587 24.81 -29.20 -14.75
N ASN A 588 25.45 -30.27 -14.29
CA ASN A 588 25.06 -31.64 -14.62
C ASN A 588 24.01 -32.22 -13.66
N ARG A 589 23.34 -33.30 -14.09
CA ARG A 589 22.30 -34.00 -13.33
C ARG A 589 22.76 -34.40 -11.93
N GLU A 590 23.95 -34.99 -11.81
CA GLU A 590 24.46 -35.49 -10.53
C GLU A 590 24.54 -34.36 -9.50
N LYS A 591 25.09 -33.21 -9.90
CA LYS A 591 25.22 -32.04 -9.05
C LYS A 591 23.85 -31.47 -8.68
N VAL A 592 22.93 -31.32 -9.63
CA VAL A 592 21.55 -30.87 -9.34
C VAL A 592 20.88 -31.78 -8.31
N LEU A 593 20.98 -33.10 -8.49
CA LEU A 593 20.40 -34.07 -7.57
C LEU A 593 21.10 -34.10 -6.20
N SER A 594 22.37 -33.74 -6.10
CA SER A 594 23.07 -33.61 -4.81
C SER A 594 22.57 -32.38 -4.05
N ILE A 595 22.46 -31.24 -4.72
CA ILE A 595 21.97 -29.97 -4.15
C ILE A 595 20.56 -30.15 -3.58
N LEU A 596 19.64 -30.72 -4.36
CA LEU A 596 18.26 -30.94 -3.94
C LEU A 596 18.14 -31.92 -2.75
N ARG A 597 19.09 -32.86 -2.62
CA ARG A 597 19.17 -33.78 -1.47
C ARG A 597 19.68 -33.08 -0.21
N GLU A 598 20.62 -32.15 -0.36
CA GLU A 598 21.19 -31.38 0.75
C GLU A 598 20.19 -30.38 1.35
N LYS A 599 19.15 -29.96 0.59
CA LYS A 599 18.10 -29.01 1.02
C LYS A 599 18.66 -27.68 1.57
N GLY A 600 19.89 -27.34 1.21
CA GLY A 600 20.54 -26.08 1.56
C GLY A 600 20.05 -24.91 0.71
N ASP A 601 20.66 -23.74 0.88
CA ASP A 601 20.17 -22.52 0.24
C ASP A 601 20.28 -22.57 -1.30
N GLN A 602 21.25 -23.31 -1.85
CA GLN A 602 21.35 -23.58 -3.29
C GLN A 602 20.13 -24.35 -3.84
N ALA A 603 19.59 -25.29 -3.06
CA ALA A 603 18.39 -26.05 -3.44
C ALA A 603 17.16 -25.17 -3.45
N LYS A 604 17.01 -24.33 -2.42
CA LYS A 604 15.95 -23.33 -2.34
C LYS A 604 16.03 -22.38 -3.53
N ALA A 605 17.21 -21.81 -3.80
CA ALA A 605 17.45 -20.88 -4.90
C ALA A 605 17.04 -21.46 -6.27
N LEU A 606 17.46 -22.69 -6.57
CA LEU A 606 17.07 -23.41 -7.78
C LEU A 606 15.56 -23.67 -7.84
N LEU A 607 14.95 -24.18 -6.77
CA LEU A 607 13.51 -24.46 -6.72
C LEU A 607 12.67 -23.19 -6.84
N TYR A 608 13.06 -22.10 -6.19
CA TYR A 608 12.40 -20.80 -6.34
C TYR A 608 12.51 -20.28 -7.77
N ARG A 609 13.65 -20.46 -8.44
CA ARG A 609 13.78 -20.04 -9.84
C ARG A 609 12.80 -20.82 -10.72
N LEU A 610 12.74 -22.15 -10.56
CA LEU A 610 11.80 -23.00 -11.30
C LEU A 610 10.35 -22.63 -10.99
N TYR A 611 10.03 -22.41 -9.70
CA TYR A 611 8.72 -22.00 -9.22
C TYR A 611 8.22 -20.72 -9.90
N MET A 612 9.10 -19.75 -10.14
CA MET A 612 8.73 -18.48 -10.80
C MET A 612 8.59 -18.60 -12.32
N ILE A 613 9.43 -19.39 -13.00
CA ILE A 613 9.45 -19.42 -14.48
C ILE A 613 8.43 -20.41 -15.08
N LEU A 614 8.14 -21.51 -14.39
CA LEU A 614 7.30 -22.58 -14.93
C LEU A 614 5.83 -22.16 -15.19
N PRO A 615 5.15 -21.38 -14.33
CA PRO A 615 3.80 -20.90 -14.62
C PRO A 615 3.74 -20.12 -15.93
N ARG A 616 4.69 -19.20 -16.15
CA ARG A 616 4.77 -18.41 -17.38
C ARG A 616 4.90 -19.30 -18.62
N ARG A 617 5.77 -20.31 -18.59
CA ARG A 617 5.95 -21.26 -19.70
C ARG A 617 4.68 -22.05 -20.03
N VAL A 618 3.97 -22.51 -18.99
CA VAL A 618 2.69 -23.21 -19.18
C VAL A 618 1.65 -22.26 -19.80
N ARG A 619 1.61 -20.98 -19.42
CA ARG A 619 0.72 -19.98 -20.04
C ARG A 619 1.05 -19.73 -21.50
N GLU A 620 2.33 -19.51 -21.81
CA GLU A 620 2.79 -19.25 -23.18
C GLU A 620 2.47 -20.44 -24.10
N MET A 621 2.71 -21.66 -23.63
CA MET A 621 2.38 -22.86 -24.39
C MET A 621 0.87 -23.07 -24.51
N ASN A 622 0.06 -22.75 -23.48
CA ASN A 622 -1.41 -22.80 -23.57
C ASN A 622 -1.91 -21.84 -24.65
N LEU A 623 -1.43 -20.59 -24.66
CA LEU A 623 -1.80 -19.60 -25.66
C LEU A 623 -1.42 -20.06 -27.05
N LEU A 624 -0.18 -20.53 -27.25
CA LEU A 624 0.29 -21.02 -28.54
C LEU A 624 -0.52 -22.22 -29.06
N TYR A 625 -0.85 -23.17 -28.18
CA TYR A 625 -1.68 -24.31 -28.51
C TYR A 625 -3.09 -23.87 -28.93
N THR A 626 -3.71 -22.99 -28.14
CA THR A 626 -5.05 -22.43 -28.42
C THR A 626 -5.05 -21.67 -29.74
N GLU A 627 -4.08 -20.79 -29.99
CA GLU A 627 -4.00 -20.00 -31.23
C GLU A 627 -3.84 -20.87 -32.48
N ARG A 628 -3.02 -21.92 -32.40
CA ARG A 628 -2.72 -22.78 -33.55
C ARG A 628 -3.74 -23.88 -33.79
N PHE A 629 -4.38 -24.39 -32.75
CA PHE A 629 -5.20 -25.59 -32.83
C PHE A 629 -6.60 -25.44 -32.27
N GLY A 630 -7.08 -24.22 -31.99
CA GLY A 630 -8.41 -24.03 -31.42
C GLY A 630 -9.57 -24.47 -32.33
N TYR A 631 -9.32 -24.73 -33.62
CA TYR A 631 -10.27 -25.36 -34.52
C TYR A 631 -10.44 -26.88 -34.31
N VAL A 632 -9.56 -27.54 -33.55
CA VAL A 632 -9.61 -29.00 -33.30
C VAL A 632 -10.80 -29.38 -32.41
N GLY A 633 -11.25 -28.46 -31.54
CA GLY A 633 -12.42 -28.63 -30.67
C GLY A 633 -12.26 -29.72 -29.61
N LEU A 634 -13.30 -29.88 -28.77
CA LEU A 634 -13.25 -30.73 -27.57
C LEU A 634 -13.15 -32.23 -27.87
N GLU A 635 -13.94 -32.77 -28.81
CA GLU A 635 -14.00 -34.21 -29.07
C GLU A 635 -12.67 -34.77 -29.61
N ILE A 636 -12.04 -34.04 -30.54
CA ILE A 636 -10.75 -34.45 -31.10
C ILE A 636 -9.65 -34.23 -30.07
N GLY A 637 -9.67 -33.11 -29.33
CA GLY A 637 -8.77 -32.88 -28.21
C GLY A 637 -8.81 -34.00 -27.18
N GLN A 638 -10.00 -34.47 -26.81
CA GLN A 638 -10.20 -35.60 -25.91
C GLN A 638 -9.53 -36.86 -26.43
N ARG A 639 -9.79 -37.24 -27.70
CA ARG A 639 -9.17 -38.44 -28.30
C ARG A 639 -7.64 -38.36 -28.33
N LEU A 640 -7.08 -37.18 -28.59
CA LEU A 640 -5.64 -36.98 -28.62
C LEU A 640 -5.03 -37.08 -27.22
N ILE A 641 -5.71 -36.56 -26.19
CA ILE A 641 -5.31 -36.76 -24.79
C ILE A 641 -5.43 -38.23 -24.39
N ASP A 642 -6.51 -38.92 -24.75
CA ASP A 642 -6.69 -40.36 -24.47
C ASP A 642 -5.60 -41.20 -25.15
N GLN A 643 -5.26 -40.86 -26.40
CA GLN A 643 -4.16 -41.49 -27.13
C GLN A 643 -2.81 -41.21 -26.46
N MET A 644 -2.58 -39.97 -26.00
CA MET A 644 -1.38 -39.60 -25.25
C MET A 644 -1.24 -40.43 -23.97
N ILE A 645 -2.32 -40.58 -23.21
CA ILE A 645 -2.37 -41.38 -21.98
C ILE A 645 -2.12 -42.87 -22.29
N ALA A 646 -2.69 -43.39 -23.39
CA ALA A 646 -2.55 -44.80 -23.78
C ALA A 646 -1.15 -45.18 -24.30
N LEU A 647 -0.37 -44.22 -24.80
CA LEU A 647 0.94 -44.44 -25.41
C LEU A 647 2.09 -44.59 -24.39
N GLU A 648 1.85 -44.40 -23.09
CA GLU A 648 2.95 -44.18 -22.14
C GLU A 648 2.95 -45.10 -20.90
N GLY A 649 4.08 -45.81 -20.72
CA GLY A 649 4.56 -46.34 -19.44
C GLY A 649 5.42 -45.30 -18.70
N PHE A 650 4.79 -44.20 -18.27
CA PHE A 650 5.49 -42.97 -17.87
C PHE A 650 5.94 -42.89 -16.40
N PRO A 651 7.02 -42.15 -16.08
CA PRO A 651 7.48 -41.91 -14.71
C PRO A 651 6.70 -40.76 -14.04
N LEU A 652 6.12 -41.08 -12.86
CA LEU A 652 5.53 -40.19 -11.86
C LEU A 652 4.38 -39.27 -12.31
N MET A 653 3.13 -39.75 -12.16
CA MET A 653 2.06 -38.85 -11.70
C MET A 653 2.52 -38.23 -10.37
N VAL A 654 2.90 -36.96 -10.39
CA VAL A 654 3.18 -36.21 -9.15
C VAL A 654 1.83 -35.79 -8.58
N ARG A 655 1.28 -36.70 -7.78
CA ARG A 655 0.04 -36.49 -7.05
C ARG A 655 0.36 -36.00 -5.65
N LEU A 656 -0.50 -35.14 -5.14
CA LEU A 656 -0.45 -34.75 -3.72
C LEU A 656 -0.80 -35.92 -2.79
N ASP A 657 -1.31 -37.04 -3.31
CA ASP A 657 -1.59 -38.29 -2.57
C ASP A 657 -0.35 -38.93 -1.91
N ARG A 658 0.85 -38.46 -2.25
CA ARG A 658 2.11 -38.84 -1.60
C ARG A 658 2.36 -38.09 -0.28
N MET A 659 1.64 -37.00 -0.02
CA MET A 659 1.55 -36.40 1.31
C MET A 659 0.63 -37.27 2.16
N ASN A 660 0.93 -37.37 3.45
CA ASN A 660 0.07 -38.19 4.31
C ASN A 660 -1.31 -37.54 4.50
N SER A 661 -2.30 -38.33 4.91
CA SER A 661 -3.69 -37.85 5.05
C SER A 661 -3.89 -36.76 6.10
N GLU A 662 -2.95 -36.59 7.02
CA GLU A 662 -2.96 -35.56 8.06
C GLU A 662 -2.44 -34.23 7.47
N GLU A 663 -1.33 -34.27 6.73
CA GLU A 663 -0.79 -33.12 5.99
C GLU A 663 -1.78 -32.57 4.97
N LEU A 664 -2.51 -33.41 4.24
CA LEU A 664 -3.52 -32.95 3.29
C LEU A 664 -4.72 -32.26 3.98
N LYS A 665 -5.07 -32.67 5.20
CA LYS A 665 -6.12 -32.02 6.01
C LYS A 665 -5.63 -30.69 6.60
N ASP A 666 -4.35 -30.61 6.96
CA ASP A 666 -3.75 -29.37 7.47
C ASP A 666 -3.54 -28.32 6.37
N LEU A 667 -3.37 -28.77 5.12
CA LEU A 667 -3.17 -27.92 3.95
C LEU A 667 -4.48 -27.43 3.35
N PHE A 668 -5.50 -28.29 3.20
CA PHE A 668 -6.73 -27.95 2.48
C PHE A 668 -7.95 -27.95 3.39
N GLU A 669 -8.81 -26.94 3.21
CA GLU A 669 -10.12 -26.86 3.86
C GLU A 669 -11.04 -28.01 3.42
N ASP A 670 -12.15 -28.17 4.14
CA ASP A 670 -13.16 -29.18 3.81
C ASP A 670 -13.69 -29.01 2.38
N GLY A 671 -13.74 -30.12 1.66
CA GLY A 671 -14.09 -30.14 0.24
C GLY A 671 -15.60 -30.09 -0.01
N ARG A 672 -15.96 -29.71 -1.24
CA ARG A 672 -17.35 -29.77 -1.73
C ARG A 672 -17.43 -30.51 -3.06
N PHE A 673 -18.59 -31.10 -3.31
CA PHE A 673 -18.90 -31.76 -4.58
C PHE A 673 -19.37 -30.75 -5.63
N TYR A 674 -18.82 -30.83 -6.83
CA TYR A 674 -19.21 -30.06 -8.00
C TYR A 674 -19.81 -31.01 -9.05
N PRO A 675 -21.11 -30.89 -9.37
CA PRO A 675 -21.73 -31.66 -10.44
C PRO A 675 -21.07 -31.44 -11.81
N GLU A 676 -21.27 -32.39 -12.72
CA GLU A 676 -20.81 -32.28 -14.11
C GLU A 676 -21.32 -30.98 -14.77
N GLY A 677 -20.46 -30.33 -15.54
CA GLY A 677 -20.75 -29.10 -16.28
C GLY A 677 -20.60 -27.80 -15.48
N VAL A 678 -20.39 -27.87 -14.16
CA VAL A 678 -20.19 -26.67 -13.32
C VAL A 678 -18.82 -26.04 -13.58
N VAL A 679 -18.80 -24.75 -13.91
CA VAL A 679 -17.57 -23.96 -14.02
C VAL A 679 -17.06 -23.65 -12.61
N ILE A 680 -15.84 -24.09 -12.31
CA ILE A 680 -15.18 -23.89 -11.01
C ILE A 680 -14.30 -22.65 -11.04
N ILE A 681 -13.57 -22.46 -12.15
CA ILE A 681 -12.74 -21.29 -12.42
C ILE A 681 -13.11 -20.76 -13.80
N LYS A 682 -13.27 -19.45 -13.94
CA LYS A 682 -13.41 -18.79 -15.24
C LYS A 682 -12.09 -18.13 -15.60
N LYS A 683 -11.62 -18.31 -16.85
CA LYS A 683 -10.43 -17.60 -17.37
C LYS A 683 -10.56 -16.08 -17.14
N GLY A 684 -9.46 -15.44 -16.76
CA GLY A 684 -9.40 -14.00 -16.51
C GLY A 684 -9.90 -13.56 -15.13
N SER A 685 -10.39 -14.48 -14.29
CA SER A 685 -10.77 -14.17 -12.91
C SER A 685 -9.55 -14.03 -12.00
N ASP A 686 -9.75 -13.42 -10.84
CA ASP A 686 -8.76 -13.44 -9.76
C ASP A 686 -8.54 -14.87 -9.24
N GLY A 687 -7.27 -15.19 -8.97
CA GLY A 687 -6.87 -16.47 -8.39
C GLY A 687 -7.16 -16.52 -6.90
N SER A 688 -8.23 -17.23 -6.51
CA SER A 688 -8.66 -17.32 -5.11
C SER A 688 -7.80 -18.28 -4.27
N GLY A 689 -7.19 -19.29 -4.88
CA GLY A 689 -6.44 -20.33 -4.19
C GLY A 689 -6.16 -21.56 -5.04
N ILE A 690 -5.64 -22.61 -4.41
CA ILE A 690 -5.30 -23.90 -5.02
C ILE A 690 -6.43 -24.89 -4.76
N TYR A 691 -6.84 -25.62 -5.78
CA TYR A 691 -7.92 -26.61 -5.71
C TYR A 691 -7.31 -28.01 -5.85
N PHE A 692 -7.66 -28.92 -4.95
CA PHE A 692 -7.22 -30.31 -4.98
C PHE A 692 -8.38 -31.25 -5.31
N ILE A 693 -8.20 -32.11 -6.31
CA ILE A 693 -9.20 -33.08 -6.75
C ILE A 693 -9.09 -34.33 -5.88
N ASP A 694 -9.95 -34.42 -4.88
CA ASP A 694 -9.99 -35.52 -3.92
C ASP A 694 -10.67 -36.76 -4.53
N ARG A 695 -11.70 -36.57 -5.37
CA ARG A 695 -12.36 -37.62 -6.18
C ARG A 695 -12.94 -37.03 -7.47
N GLY A 696 -13.00 -37.82 -8.55
CA GLY A 696 -13.55 -37.43 -9.85
C GLY A 696 -12.54 -36.74 -10.76
N SER A 697 -13.02 -35.99 -11.76
CA SER A 697 -12.19 -35.30 -12.76
C SER A 697 -12.73 -33.90 -13.11
N VAL A 698 -11.86 -33.08 -13.66
CA VAL A 698 -12.19 -31.78 -14.24
C VAL A 698 -11.48 -31.63 -15.59
N ARG A 699 -12.09 -30.85 -16.48
CA ARG A 699 -11.48 -30.46 -17.76
C ARG A 699 -11.04 -29.00 -17.72
N VAL A 700 -9.86 -28.73 -18.26
CA VAL A 700 -9.29 -27.39 -18.40
C VAL A 700 -9.45 -26.96 -19.84
N VAL A 701 -10.19 -25.88 -20.07
CA VAL A 701 -10.54 -25.39 -21.39
C VAL A 701 -10.17 -23.92 -21.55
N ASP A 702 -9.68 -23.57 -22.74
CA ASP A 702 -9.59 -22.20 -23.21
C ASP A 702 -10.58 -21.96 -24.36
N PHE A 703 -10.64 -20.74 -24.87
CA PHE A 703 -11.54 -20.34 -25.95
C PHE A 703 -10.76 -19.58 -27.03
N GLN A 704 -10.97 -19.97 -28.29
CA GLN A 704 -10.53 -19.22 -29.48
C GLN A 704 -11.76 -18.91 -30.33
N GLU A 705 -12.07 -17.63 -30.57
CA GLU A 705 -13.28 -17.21 -31.30
C GLU A 705 -14.56 -17.93 -30.82
N ASP A 706 -14.76 -17.96 -29.49
CA ASP A 706 -15.85 -18.67 -28.79
C ASP A 706 -15.88 -20.20 -28.92
N LYS A 707 -14.90 -20.82 -29.59
CA LYS A 707 -14.76 -22.28 -29.67
C LYS A 707 -13.95 -22.80 -28.50
N PRO A 708 -14.47 -23.79 -27.74
CA PRO A 708 -13.74 -24.37 -26.62
C PRO A 708 -12.59 -25.26 -27.09
N VAL A 709 -11.42 -25.03 -26.51
CA VAL A 709 -10.17 -25.77 -26.77
C VAL A 709 -9.78 -26.52 -25.51
N LEU A 710 -9.68 -27.84 -25.60
CA LEU A 710 -9.27 -28.68 -24.47
C LEU A 710 -7.75 -28.59 -24.29
N LEU A 711 -7.32 -28.13 -23.11
CA LEU A 711 -5.90 -28.02 -22.74
C LEU A 711 -5.44 -29.22 -21.91
N ALA A 712 -6.28 -29.69 -20.99
CA ALA A 712 -5.96 -30.82 -20.12
C ALA A 712 -7.21 -31.46 -19.51
N LEU A 713 -7.05 -32.72 -19.11
CA LEU A 713 -7.96 -33.43 -18.20
C LEU A 713 -7.20 -33.72 -16.92
N LEU A 714 -7.75 -33.30 -15.79
CA LEU A 714 -7.16 -33.49 -14.47
C LEU A 714 -8.04 -34.43 -13.66
N ASN A 715 -7.41 -35.41 -13.03
CA ASN A 715 -8.04 -36.51 -12.31
C ASN A 715 -7.75 -36.41 -10.81
N GLU A 716 -8.30 -37.34 -10.05
CA GLU A 716 -8.02 -37.54 -8.63
C GLU A 716 -6.51 -37.42 -8.32
N GLY A 717 -6.16 -36.72 -7.25
CA GLY A 717 -4.79 -36.51 -6.79
C GLY A 717 -4.07 -35.32 -7.44
N GLU A 718 -4.63 -34.72 -8.48
CA GLU A 718 -4.10 -33.53 -9.15
C GLU A 718 -4.70 -32.24 -8.55
N ILE A 719 -4.02 -31.12 -8.79
CA ILE A 719 -4.50 -29.77 -8.39
C ILE A 719 -4.78 -28.91 -9.60
N PHE A 720 -5.43 -27.77 -9.38
CA PHE A 720 -5.52 -26.66 -10.34
C PHE A 720 -5.66 -25.30 -9.64
N GLY A 721 -5.50 -24.20 -10.40
CA GLY A 721 -5.54 -22.83 -9.87
C GLY A 721 -4.22 -22.37 -9.25
N GLU A 722 -3.19 -23.21 -9.24
CA GLU A 722 -1.91 -22.93 -8.61
C GLU A 722 -1.15 -21.79 -9.30
N MET A 723 -1.23 -21.67 -10.62
CA MET A 723 -0.49 -20.68 -11.38
C MET A 723 -0.81 -19.25 -10.93
N SER A 724 -2.09 -18.91 -10.76
CA SER A 724 -2.53 -17.58 -10.32
C SER A 724 -2.24 -17.28 -8.84
N VAL A 725 -1.96 -18.31 -8.05
CA VAL A 725 -1.46 -18.14 -6.68
C VAL A 725 0.03 -17.84 -6.68
N ILE A 726 0.79 -18.49 -7.57
CA ILE A 726 2.24 -18.39 -7.70
C ILE A 726 2.67 -17.06 -8.33
N ASP A 727 2.16 -16.77 -9.53
CA ASP A 727 2.55 -15.60 -10.32
C ASP A 727 1.64 -14.38 -10.11
N ARG A 728 0.60 -14.53 -9.28
CA ARG A 728 -0.41 -13.50 -8.95
C ARG A 728 -1.17 -12.95 -10.17
N SER A 729 -1.04 -13.57 -11.33
CA SER A 729 -1.76 -13.19 -12.54
C SER A 729 -3.19 -13.74 -12.53
N LYS A 730 -4.05 -13.22 -13.42
CA LYS A 730 -5.39 -13.79 -13.63
C LYS A 730 -5.33 -15.26 -14.04
N THR A 731 -6.40 -16.00 -13.83
CA THR A 731 -6.51 -17.41 -14.21
C THR A 731 -6.33 -17.60 -15.73
N SER A 732 -5.49 -18.55 -16.13
CA SER A 732 -5.10 -18.77 -17.54
C SER A 732 -6.15 -19.48 -18.39
N ALA A 733 -7.00 -20.28 -17.75
CA ALA A 733 -7.98 -21.13 -18.41
C ALA A 733 -9.24 -21.28 -17.54
N THR A 734 -10.31 -21.74 -18.17
CA THR A 734 -11.56 -22.10 -17.50
C THR A 734 -11.50 -23.57 -17.06
N VAL A 735 -11.95 -23.86 -15.85
CA VAL A 735 -11.99 -25.23 -15.29
C VAL A 735 -13.43 -25.64 -15.10
N ILE A 736 -13.82 -26.78 -15.67
CA ILE A 736 -15.20 -27.30 -15.65
C ILE A 736 -15.18 -28.70 -15.01
N SER A 737 -16.09 -28.93 -14.06
CA SER A 737 -16.24 -30.21 -13.38
C SER A 737 -16.82 -31.29 -14.29
N GLU A 738 -16.34 -32.53 -14.15
CA GLU A 738 -16.98 -33.74 -14.69
C GLU A 738 -17.67 -34.59 -13.59
N GLY A 739 -17.91 -33.96 -12.43
CA GLY A 739 -18.40 -34.64 -11.23
C GLY A 739 -17.27 -34.89 -10.22
N ALA A 740 -16.73 -33.82 -9.64
CA ALA A 740 -15.57 -33.90 -8.75
C ALA A 740 -15.84 -33.42 -7.32
N PHE A 741 -15.26 -34.12 -6.35
CA PHE A 741 -15.14 -33.64 -4.97
C PHE A 741 -13.80 -32.92 -4.82
N ILE A 742 -13.83 -31.64 -4.47
CA ILE A 742 -12.66 -30.76 -4.52
C ILE A 742 -12.47 -30.06 -3.18
N ARG A 743 -11.23 -30.11 -2.67
CA ARG A 743 -10.77 -29.35 -1.49
C ARG A 743 -10.07 -28.07 -1.92
N PHE A 744 -10.05 -27.06 -1.05
CA PHE A 744 -9.56 -25.73 -1.37
C PHE A 744 -8.51 -25.24 -0.38
N LEU A 745 -7.42 -24.68 -0.89
CA LEU A 745 -6.37 -24.01 -0.13
C LEU A 745 -6.39 -22.52 -0.50
N PRO A 746 -6.90 -21.63 0.37
CA PRO A 746 -6.93 -20.19 0.11
C PRO A 746 -5.53 -19.60 -0.03
N ARG A 747 -5.38 -18.59 -0.90
CA ARG A 747 -4.10 -17.89 -1.12
C ARG A 747 -3.48 -17.32 0.16
N ARG A 748 -4.30 -16.81 1.09
CA ARG A 748 -3.83 -16.32 2.40
C ARG A 748 -3.11 -17.43 3.18
N ARG A 749 -3.76 -18.60 3.28
CA ARG A 749 -3.22 -19.75 4.00
C ARG A 749 -1.96 -20.30 3.32
N PHE A 750 -1.94 -20.31 1.98
CA PHE A 750 -0.74 -20.66 1.21
C PHE A 750 0.44 -19.75 1.57
N ASN A 751 0.23 -18.43 1.61
CA ASN A 751 1.29 -17.47 1.97
C ASN A 751 1.77 -17.64 3.42
N GLU A 752 0.86 -17.94 4.36
CA GLU A 752 1.23 -18.25 5.75
C GLU A 752 2.13 -19.48 5.83
N ILE A 753 1.84 -20.54 5.09
CA ILE A 753 2.68 -21.75 5.07
C ILE A 753 4.08 -21.42 4.54
N LEU A 754 4.17 -20.57 3.51
CA LEU A 754 5.46 -20.16 2.96
C LEU A 754 6.30 -19.35 3.96
N SER A 755 5.68 -18.58 4.85
CA SER A 755 6.37 -17.74 5.83
C SER A 755 6.61 -18.38 7.19
N SER A 756 5.76 -19.34 7.61
CA SER A 756 5.76 -19.87 8.98
C SER A 756 6.40 -21.25 9.15
N ASP A 757 6.46 -22.07 8.09
CA ASP A 757 7.07 -23.41 8.14
C ASP A 757 8.01 -23.62 6.95
N PRO A 758 9.33 -23.40 7.13
CA PRO A 758 10.32 -23.60 6.07
C PRO A 758 10.35 -25.03 5.52
N GLY A 759 10.06 -26.03 6.35
CA GLY A 759 10.09 -27.44 5.97
C GLY A 759 8.90 -27.81 5.08
N LEU A 760 7.69 -27.35 5.44
CA LEU A 760 6.48 -27.53 4.65
C LEU A 760 6.52 -26.69 3.37
N SER A 761 7.01 -25.45 3.46
CA SER A 761 7.25 -24.55 2.32
C SER A 761 8.11 -25.20 1.24
N TYR A 762 9.27 -25.76 1.63
CA TYR A 762 10.16 -26.47 0.69
C TYR A 762 9.45 -27.63 -0.02
N ARG A 763 8.71 -28.47 0.73
CA ARG A 763 7.98 -29.62 0.15
C ARG A 763 6.88 -29.16 -0.80
N LEU A 764 6.13 -28.13 -0.41
CA LEU A 764 5.04 -27.57 -1.21
C LEU A 764 5.57 -26.97 -2.51
N ILE A 765 6.60 -26.12 -2.45
CA ILE A 765 7.23 -25.52 -3.64
C ILE A 765 7.81 -26.60 -4.56
N SER A 766 8.53 -27.57 -4.02
CA SER A 766 9.08 -28.69 -4.79
C SER A 766 7.98 -29.47 -5.50
N THR A 767 6.83 -29.66 -4.84
CA THR A 767 5.68 -30.36 -5.42
C THR A 767 5.04 -29.56 -6.54
N LEU A 768 4.84 -28.25 -6.33
CA LEU A 768 4.30 -27.34 -7.35
C LEU A 768 5.20 -27.26 -8.59
N CYS A 769 6.52 -27.16 -8.42
CA CYS A 769 7.45 -27.19 -9.55
C CYS A 769 7.29 -28.47 -10.38
N SER A 770 7.17 -29.60 -9.70
CA SER A 770 7.00 -30.89 -10.35
C SER A 770 5.67 -30.98 -11.11
N ILE A 771 4.58 -30.47 -10.52
CA ILE A 771 3.27 -30.44 -11.18
C ILE A 771 3.31 -29.55 -12.43
N LEU A 772 3.95 -28.38 -12.36
CA LEU A 772 4.06 -27.46 -13.50
C LEU A 772 4.96 -28.00 -14.61
N MET A 773 6.05 -28.71 -14.27
CA MET A 773 6.88 -29.40 -15.26
C MET A 773 6.11 -30.50 -15.99
N ASP A 774 5.35 -31.33 -15.26
CA ASP A 774 4.50 -32.37 -15.86
C ASP A 774 3.46 -31.76 -16.80
N ARG A 775 2.83 -30.65 -16.40
CA ARG A 775 1.87 -29.93 -17.25
C ARG A 775 2.50 -29.42 -18.55
N LEU A 776 3.67 -28.79 -18.45
CA LEU A 776 4.38 -28.29 -19.61
C LEU A 776 4.73 -29.44 -20.57
N TYR A 777 5.19 -30.57 -20.04
CA TYR A 777 5.48 -31.76 -20.83
C TYR A 777 4.25 -32.34 -21.56
N ARG A 778 3.14 -32.52 -20.84
CA ARG A 778 1.89 -33.04 -21.43
C ARG A 778 1.40 -32.13 -22.55
N LEU A 779 1.54 -30.82 -22.37
CA LEU A 779 1.14 -29.85 -23.38
C LEU A 779 2.07 -29.85 -24.60
N ASP A 780 3.38 -29.99 -24.42
CA ASP A 780 4.34 -30.20 -25.53
C ASP A 780 3.98 -31.44 -26.36
N ARG A 781 3.58 -32.53 -25.69
CA ARG A 781 3.18 -33.79 -26.34
C ARG A 781 1.85 -33.65 -27.06
N LEU A 782 0.87 -33.02 -26.42
CA LEU A 782 -0.41 -32.72 -27.03
C LEU A 782 -0.21 -31.88 -28.30
N PHE A 783 0.64 -30.84 -28.25
CA PHE A 783 1.00 -30.02 -29.40
C PHE A 783 1.51 -30.86 -30.58
N LYS A 784 2.44 -31.80 -30.34
CA LYS A 784 3.00 -32.70 -31.39
C LYS A 784 1.97 -33.67 -31.96
N LEU A 785 1.17 -34.30 -31.10
CA LEU A 785 0.12 -35.22 -31.51
C LEU A 785 -0.93 -34.49 -32.36
N THR A 786 -1.36 -33.32 -31.93
CA THR A 786 -2.32 -32.48 -32.66
C THR A 786 -1.74 -32.04 -34.00
N LYS A 787 -0.48 -31.59 -34.06
CA LYS A 787 0.19 -31.24 -35.32
C LYS A 787 0.23 -32.42 -36.30
N THR A 788 0.61 -33.60 -35.81
CA THR A 788 0.69 -34.83 -36.63
C THR A 788 -0.69 -35.24 -37.13
N PHE A 789 -1.69 -35.21 -36.26
CA PHE A 789 -3.08 -35.48 -36.63
C PHE A 789 -3.58 -34.53 -37.71
N VAL A 790 -3.41 -33.21 -37.52
CA VAL A 790 -3.79 -32.19 -38.50
C VAL A 790 -3.07 -32.41 -39.84
N SER A 791 -1.77 -32.71 -39.81
CA SER A 791 -0.98 -32.94 -41.04
C SER A 791 -1.37 -34.20 -41.79
N ASN A 792 -1.94 -35.20 -41.11
CA ASN A 792 -2.43 -36.44 -41.73
C ASN A 792 -3.88 -36.33 -42.25
N VAL A 793 -4.63 -35.33 -41.77
CA VAL A 793 -6.04 -35.09 -42.12
C VAL A 793 -6.17 -34.00 -43.21
N ALA A 794 -5.24 -33.05 -43.26
CA ALA A 794 -5.08 -32.07 -44.35
C ALA A 794 -4.42 -32.70 -45.57
#